data_AF-A0A974YA52-F1
#
_entry.id   AF-A0A974YA52-F1
#
_cell.length_a   1.000
_cell.length_b   1.000
_cell.length_c   1.000
_cell.angle_alpha   90.00
_cell.angle_beta   90.00
_cell.angle_gamma   90.00
#
_symmetry.space_group_name_H-M   'P 1'
#
loop_
_entity.id
_entity.type
_entity.pdbx_description
1 polymer ?
#
loop_
_entity_poly.entity_id
_entity_poly.type
_entity_poly.pdbx_seq_one_letter_code
_entity_poly.pdbx_strand_id
1 'polypeptide(L)'
;MPTILVTNPTTNAADNVEKIKAAIEAAHQQYMADPSAGRVTVQLAAGTWVVTGDKNNASKGAIELLSGVELTGSGVRETVIKLEDGFNARLNGIVRTALETVDNVKVSNLVIDGNRANNVGHQAGFICGIKEDGSGRTQTNITIDGVEVMNCTAYGINPHEITYNMIVKNSIAHNNGLDGFVADAVFGGEYANNTSYDNDRHGFNIQNETKNLILRENVAYDNGYRYMFNGELAGGAGITIQRGNIPPVGSTVIPWVSDIQIIGGSYYNNGKEGILVKLSEKITITDADIFGNQRQGVRIEGSKNVTVDGSRIYNNSQEGDGLYDEVNIRLRFDDDYSQQTYYSLNTKIINNQIYSDGAINARYGVREEPTNDDNGPTNTFLQNNTFYGMNSGSVSVPGFLNPVVGTVGNDFVLGTDGGDEMRGLAGNDVYTVNHSTDVVIEQASEGEDHVVASVKFTLGANVEHLTLVGAAPINGTGNELANKLTGNAAVNELKGLGGNDILDGGAGDDNLQGGDGNDIYYVDSAGDVIVEKENLGAGGTDTVYTTASYTLSKDVENLVLSGSAHINAIGNASANVLTGNSGNNILDGQAGADLMTGGLGNDTYYVNHSGDTVAENADGGTDTVYSSISYVLAPNVENLILQGFAALNGTGNTLANFIVGNDGANKLSGGLGNDTLQGGLGDDTIDGGADTDTVVYAGTRASYALNGTLVDRTVSSAEGADTLKNVEIIQFSDGRLVGEVWQPGVVLPNNPGNPNTPSNPSNPAIPVETRVGSSRSENLLGNENINFIKGMGGNDVIMGRGADDRLYGGSGNDSINGGAGHDRLYGDAGKDRISGSTGDDTIYGGASNDTLYGNSGWDTFVFNTRLGTAKTDRAYNFDSVKDFNVTFDSFWLDNAVFKKLGSGISSNPKQLNKEFFVTGTKAREKDDYLIYNKKTGVLSYDADGSGSKEAVEFAQLSKNLKLAYKDFFVI
;
A
#
# COMPACT_ATOMS: atom_id res chain seq x y z
N MET A 1 25.52 46.22 -39.23
CA MET A 1 24.32 46.92 -39.72
C MET A 1 24.56 48.41 -39.51
N PRO A 2 24.31 49.28 -40.51
CA PRO A 2 24.37 50.72 -40.29
C PRO A 2 23.40 51.09 -39.16
N THR A 3 23.83 51.92 -38.22
CA THR A 3 23.03 52.34 -37.06
C THR A 3 22.88 53.85 -37.05
N ILE A 4 21.64 54.31 -36.97
CA ILE A 4 21.28 55.71 -36.79
C ILE A 4 20.84 55.87 -35.33
N LEU A 5 21.69 56.51 -34.52
CA LEU A 5 21.41 56.75 -33.11
C LEU A 5 20.56 58.02 -32.95
N VAL A 6 19.38 57.89 -32.35
CA VAL A 6 18.50 59.00 -31.97
C VAL A 6 18.67 59.26 -30.47
N THR A 7 19.16 60.45 -30.13
CA THR A 7 19.49 60.83 -28.74
C THR A 7 18.65 62.00 -28.26
N ASN A 8 18.75 62.30 -26.95
CA ASN A 8 18.09 63.45 -26.30
C ASN A 8 16.56 63.44 -26.46
N PRO A 9 15.86 62.44 -25.85
CA PRO A 9 14.40 62.50 -25.73
C PRO A 9 13.99 63.78 -25.02
N THR A 10 12.90 64.39 -25.49
CA THR A 10 12.37 65.65 -24.94
C THR A 10 10.98 65.44 -24.36
N THR A 11 10.46 66.41 -23.61
CA THR A 11 9.07 66.39 -23.13
C THR A 11 8.07 66.83 -24.21
N ASN A 12 8.53 67.36 -25.35
CA ASN A 12 7.66 67.74 -26.46
C ASN A 12 7.40 66.52 -27.34
N ALA A 13 6.16 66.04 -27.31
CA ALA A 13 5.74 64.83 -28.01
C ALA A 13 5.93 64.91 -29.53
N ALA A 14 5.65 66.07 -30.13
CA ALA A 14 5.78 66.28 -31.58
C ALA A 14 7.25 66.27 -32.04
N ASP A 15 8.15 66.89 -31.27
CA ASP A 15 9.59 66.94 -31.58
C ASP A 15 10.21 65.53 -31.56
N ASN A 16 9.80 64.69 -30.61
CA ASN A 16 10.27 63.31 -30.55
C ASN A 16 9.77 62.48 -31.74
N VAL A 17 8.49 62.64 -32.12
CA VAL A 17 7.92 61.99 -33.32
C VAL A 17 8.71 62.39 -34.57
N GLU A 18 8.99 63.68 -34.75
CA GLU A 18 9.74 64.17 -35.93
C GLU A 18 11.17 63.61 -35.98
N LYS A 19 11.88 63.59 -34.84
CA LYS A 19 13.23 63.01 -34.75
C LYS A 19 13.26 61.53 -35.12
N ILE A 20 12.34 60.75 -34.57
CA ILE A 20 12.26 59.31 -34.81
C ILE A 20 11.88 59.06 -36.29
N LYS A 21 10.91 59.79 -36.81
CA LYS A 21 10.48 59.71 -38.21
C LYS A 21 11.63 60.02 -39.17
N ALA A 22 12.38 61.09 -38.95
CA ALA A 22 13.52 61.45 -39.80
C ALA A 22 14.60 60.34 -39.81
N ALA A 23 14.85 59.69 -38.67
CA ALA A 23 15.77 58.57 -38.58
C ALA A 23 15.26 57.32 -39.33
N ILE A 24 13.96 57.03 -39.23
CA ILE A 24 13.32 55.94 -39.97
C ILE A 24 13.39 56.18 -41.49
N GLU A 25 13.08 57.39 -41.95
CA GLU A 25 13.16 57.76 -43.37
C GLU A 25 14.60 57.62 -43.90
N ALA A 26 15.59 58.07 -43.13
CA ALA A 26 17.01 57.90 -43.49
C ALA A 26 17.45 56.43 -43.51
N ALA A 27 17.00 55.62 -42.56
CA ALA A 27 17.28 54.18 -42.51
C ALA A 27 16.65 53.45 -43.71
N HIS A 28 15.40 53.78 -44.03
CA HIS A 28 14.70 53.23 -45.18
C HIS A 28 15.39 53.59 -46.49
N GLN A 29 15.82 54.84 -46.68
CA GLN A 29 16.57 55.24 -47.88
C GLN A 29 17.88 54.45 -48.03
N GLN A 30 18.59 54.20 -46.93
CA GLN A 30 19.80 53.36 -46.95
C GLN A 30 19.47 51.91 -47.32
N TYR A 31 18.40 51.35 -46.78
CA TYR A 31 17.94 50.00 -47.16
C TYR A 31 17.54 49.92 -48.64
N MET A 32 16.78 50.88 -49.16
CA MET A 32 16.35 50.88 -50.56
C MET A 32 17.50 51.05 -51.55
N ALA A 33 18.63 51.62 -51.10
CA ALA A 33 19.84 51.71 -51.91
C ALA A 33 20.58 50.37 -52.01
N ASP A 34 20.53 49.51 -50.99
CA ASP A 34 21.12 48.17 -50.99
C ASP A 34 20.38 47.21 -50.03
N PRO A 35 19.26 46.60 -50.45
CA PRO A 35 18.52 45.66 -49.61
C PRO A 35 19.31 44.42 -49.21
N SER A 36 20.37 44.08 -49.97
CA SER A 36 21.21 42.91 -49.72
C SER A 36 22.11 43.06 -48.49
N ALA A 37 22.34 44.30 -48.05
CA ALA A 37 23.09 44.61 -46.83
C ALA A 37 22.30 44.33 -45.53
N GLY A 38 21.02 43.96 -45.64
CA GLY A 38 20.14 43.72 -44.50
C GLY A 38 19.51 45.01 -43.95
N ARG A 39 18.82 44.89 -42.81
CA ARG A 39 18.11 46.01 -42.19
C ARG A 39 19.05 47.13 -41.73
N VAL A 40 18.53 48.35 -41.71
CA VAL A 40 19.20 49.51 -41.12
C VAL A 40 18.59 49.80 -39.75
N THR A 41 19.45 49.89 -38.73
CA THR A 41 19.01 50.03 -37.34
C THR A 41 18.81 51.51 -36.99
N VAL A 42 17.62 51.84 -36.47
CA VAL A 42 17.33 53.08 -35.76
C VAL A 42 17.37 52.77 -34.27
N GLN A 43 18.41 53.22 -33.58
CA GLN A 43 18.57 52.99 -32.15
C GLN A 43 18.12 54.21 -31.36
N LEU A 44 17.13 54.03 -30.49
CA LEU A 44 16.72 55.05 -29.53
C LEU A 44 17.58 54.93 -28.27
N ALA A 45 18.17 56.05 -27.85
CA ALA A 45 18.87 56.12 -26.57
C ALA A 45 17.91 55.85 -25.39
N ALA A 46 18.47 55.44 -24.25
CA ALA A 46 17.73 55.26 -23.00
C ALA A 46 16.97 56.54 -22.61
N GLY A 47 15.78 56.35 -22.03
CA GLY A 47 14.88 57.41 -21.60
C GLY A 47 13.44 57.22 -22.11
N THR A 48 12.56 58.11 -21.66
CA THR A 48 11.15 58.14 -22.06
C THR A 48 10.96 59.08 -23.25
N TRP A 49 10.62 58.51 -24.39
CA TRP A 49 10.24 59.17 -25.62
C TRP A 49 8.73 59.39 -25.61
N VAL A 50 8.29 60.55 -25.10
CA VAL A 50 6.87 60.94 -25.18
C VAL A 50 6.53 61.19 -26.65
N VAL A 51 5.43 60.62 -27.15
CA VAL A 51 4.99 60.74 -28.56
C VAL A 51 3.51 61.08 -28.65
N THR A 52 3.09 61.67 -29.77
CA THR A 52 1.69 61.98 -30.07
C THR A 52 1.30 61.41 -31.44
N GLY A 53 0.04 61.00 -31.58
CA GLY A 53 -0.54 60.58 -32.86
C GLY A 53 -1.36 61.69 -33.54
N ASP A 54 -1.83 61.43 -34.74
CA ASP A 54 -2.78 62.29 -35.45
C ASP A 54 -4.20 62.06 -34.92
N LYS A 55 -4.73 63.02 -34.16
CA LYS A 55 -6.07 62.94 -33.56
C LYS A 55 -7.20 62.89 -34.59
N ASN A 56 -6.94 63.28 -35.85
CA ASN A 56 -7.91 63.25 -36.94
C ASN A 56 -7.73 62.06 -37.89
N ASN A 57 -6.65 61.29 -37.73
CA ASN A 57 -6.35 60.15 -38.58
C ASN A 57 -5.80 58.99 -37.76
N ALA A 58 -6.71 58.16 -37.24
CA ALA A 58 -6.38 56.99 -36.43
C ALA A 58 -5.41 56.01 -37.12
N SER A 59 -5.37 56.02 -38.45
CA SER A 59 -4.52 55.14 -39.25
C SER A 59 -3.07 55.61 -39.36
N LYS A 60 -2.78 56.86 -38.99
CA LYS A 60 -1.41 57.35 -38.83
C LYS A 60 -0.97 57.13 -37.40
N GLY A 61 -0.08 56.18 -37.20
CA GLY A 61 0.51 55.93 -35.88
C GLY A 61 1.35 57.11 -35.42
N ALA A 62 1.77 57.09 -34.16
CA ALA A 62 2.73 58.09 -33.69
C ALA A 62 4.11 57.87 -34.34
N ILE A 63 4.47 56.60 -34.58
CA ILE A 63 5.69 56.19 -35.28
C ILE A 63 5.29 55.19 -36.39
N GLU A 64 5.66 55.47 -37.64
CA GLU A 64 5.41 54.61 -38.79
C GLU A 64 6.72 54.02 -39.33
N LEU A 65 6.85 52.70 -39.29
CA LEU A 65 8.01 51.94 -39.75
C LEU A 65 7.90 51.64 -41.25
N LEU A 66 9.02 51.79 -41.94
CA LEU A 66 9.17 51.57 -43.39
C LEU A 66 10.00 50.29 -43.64
N SER A 67 9.97 49.78 -44.87
CA SER A 67 10.69 48.56 -45.24
C SER A 67 12.18 48.61 -44.89
N GLY A 68 12.71 47.49 -44.37
CA GLY A 68 14.11 47.31 -44.03
C GLY A 68 14.59 48.05 -42.77
N VAL A 69 13.67 48.61 -41.97
CA VAL A 69 14.02 49.33 -40.75
C VAL A 69 13.96 48.42 -39.53
N GLU A 70 15.01 48.45 -38.70
CA GLU A 70 15.01 47.89 -37.35
C GLU A 70 14.95 49.02 -36.32
N LEU A 71 13.81 49.20 -35.64
CA LEU A 71 13.69 50.11 -34.51
C LEU A 71 14.09 49.37 -33.23
N THR A 72 15.11 49.85 -32.53
CA THR A 72 15.58 49.21 -31.29
C THR A 72 15.83 50.22 -30.18
N GLY A 73 15.56 49.83 -28.94
CA GLY A 73 15.95 50.63 -27.77
C GLY A 73 17.36 50.29 -27.26
N SER A 74 17.73 50.87 -26.14
CA SER A 74 18.98 50.54 -25.44
C SER A 74 18.87 49.27 -24.57
N GLY A 75 17.63 48.82 -24.33
CA GLY A 75 17.27 47.67 -23.49
C GLY A 75 15.79 47.75 -23.12
N VAL A 76 15.16 46.59 -22.84
CA VAL A 76 13.79 46.56 -22.33
C VAL A 76 13.74 47.36 -21.03
N ARG A 77 12.79 48.30 -20.92
CA ARG A 77 12.63 49.31 -19.84
C ARG A 77 13.70 50.40 -19.76
N GLU A 78 14.80 50.31 -20.49
CA GLU A 78 15.73 51.43 -20.62
C GLU A 78 15.21 52.48 -21.60
N THR A 79 14.54 52.05 -22.66
CA THR A 79 13.88 52.92 -23.63
C THR A 79 12.37 52.72 -23.58
N VAL A 80 11.62 53.79 -23.33
CA VAL A 80 10.15 53.77 -23.26
C VAL A 80 9.58 54.73 -24.29
N ILE A 81 8.77 54.24 -25.23
CA ILE A 81 7.94 55.05 -26.11
C ILE A 81 6.58 55.19 -25.42
N LYS A 82 6.26 56.40 -24.96
CA LYS A 82 5.04 56.66 -24.15
C LYS A 82 4.10 57.60 -24.89
N LEU A 83 2.81 57.25 -24.99
CA LEU A 83 1.80 58.16 -25.54
C LEU A 83 1.58 59.36 -24.58
N GLU A 84 1.47 60.58 -25.13
CA GLU A 84 1.23 61.81 -24.38
C GLU A 84 0.05 61.72 -23.40
N ASP A 85 0.07 62.51 -22.34
CA ASP A 85 -1.06 62.63 -21.41
C ASP A 85 -2.23 63.36 -22.09
N GLY A 86 -3.47 62.93 -21.82
CA GLY A 86 -4.67 63.56 -22.37
C GLY A 86 -4.92 63.25 -23.85
N PHE A 87 -4.28 62.22 -24.41
CA PHE A 87 -4.62 61.73 -25.74
C PHE A 87 -6.02 61.09 -25.69
N ASN A 88 -6.94 61.63 -26.48
CA ASN A 88 -8.38 61.35 -26.38
C ASN A 88 -9.01 60.90 -27.71
N ALA A 89 -8.18 60.43 -28.65
CA ALA A 89 -8.61 59.98 -29.97
C ALA A 89 -8.29 58.49 -30.17
N ARG A 90 -8.82 57.91 -31.26
CA ARG A 90 -8.43 56.56 -31.70
C ARG A 90 -7.03 56.62 -32.33
N LEU A 91 -6.16 55.69 -31.96
CA LEU A 91 -4.82 55.51 -32.53
C LEU A 91 -4.58 54.03 -32.81
N ASN A 92 -4.52 53.68 -34.09
CA ASN A 92 -4.28 52.31 -34.53
C ASN A 92 -2.77 52.04 -34.59
N GLY A 93 -2.15 51.92 -33.41
CA GLY A 93 -0.72 51.67 -33.22
C GLY A 93 0.03 52.94 -32.84
N ILE A 94 0.52 53.00 -31.59
CA ILE A 94 1.51 54.00 -31.16
C ILE A 94 2.76 53.84 -32.03
N VAL A 95 3.22 52.59 -32.14
CA VAL A 95 4.17 52.17 -33.17
C VAL A 95 3.41 51.33 -34.18
N ARG A 96 3.60 51.60 -35.46
CA ARG A 96 3.03 50.78 -36.52
C ARG A 96 3.93 50.70 -37.73
N THR A 97 3.63 49.79 -38.66
CA THR A 97 4.13 49.91 -40.03
C THR A 97 3.32 50.94 -40.82
N ALA A 98 3.99 51.59 -41.77
CA ALA A 98 3.34 52.49 -42.71
C ALA A 98 2.26 51.75 -43.52
N LEU A 99 1.20 52.47 -43.91
CA LEU A 99 0.13 51.94 -44.76
C LEU A 99 0.56 51.87 -46.24
N GLU A 100 1.65 51.18 -46.50
CA GLU A 100 2.16 50.82 -47.83
C GLU A 100 2.73 49.40 -47.82
N THR A 101 3.29 48.95 -48.95
CA THR A 101 4.02 47.68 -48.95
C THR A 101 5.23 47.77 -48.02
N VAL A 102 5.21 46.98 -46.94
CA VAL A 102 6.27 46.99 -45.91
C VAL A 102 6.85 45.59 -45.77
N ASP A 103 8.18 45.48 -45.91
CA ASP A 103 8.91 44.22 -45.77
C ASP A 103 10.12 44.36 -44.86
N ASN A 104 10.46 43.27 -44.16
CA ASN A 104 11.71 43.13 -43.40
C ASN A 104 11.88 44.21 -42.32
N VAL A 105 10.90 44.33 -41.43
CA VAL A 105 10.90 45.27 -40.30
C VAL A 105 11.19 44.53 -39.00
N LYS A 106 11.91 45.18 -38.07
CA LYS A 106 12.04 44.69 -36.70
C LYS A 106 11.82 45.76 -35.66
N VAL A 107 11.15 45.41 -34.56
CA VAL A 107 11.10 46.21 -33.33
C VAL A 107 11.70 45.38 -32.20
N SER A 108 12.59 45.98 -31.40
CA SER A 108 13.22 45.25 -30.29
C SER A 108 13.68 46.11 -29.13
N ASN A 109 13.86 45.47 -27.97
CA ASN A 109 14.55 46.02 -26.79
C ASN A 109 13.99 47.36 -26.31
N LEU A 110 12.66 47.52 -26.27
CA LEU A 110 12.00 48.76 -25.84
C LEU A 110 10.63 48.48 -25.21
N VAL A 111 10.06 49.51 -24.57
CA VAL A 111 8.70 49.51 -24.05
C VAL A 111 7.81 50.41 -24.90
N ILE A 112 6.57 49.98 -25.18
CA ILE A 112 5.50 50.81 -25.72
C ILE A 112 4.44 50.97 -24.62
N ASP A 113 4.31 52.19 -24.09
CA ASP A 113 3.38 52.53 -23.00
C ASP A 113 2.23 53.39 -23.54
N GLY A 114 1.02 52.83 -23.53
CA GLY A 114 -0.19 53.52 -23.96
C GLY A 114 -0.73 54.55 -22.97
N ASN A 115 -0.21 54.58 -21.74
CA ASN A 115 -0.55 55.58 -20.73
C ASN A 115 -2.06 55.66 -20.45
N ARG A 116 -2.77 54.52 -20.46
CA ARG A 116 -4.24 54.44 -20.33
C ARG A 116 -4.84 55.14 -19.12
N ALA A 117 -4.07 55.30 -18.03
CA ALA A 117 -4.54 56.00 -16.84
C ALA A 117 -4.82 57.50 -17.11
N ASN A 118 -4.16 58.09 -18.10
CA ASN A 118 -4.28 59.51 -18.46
C ASN A 118 -4.97 59.73 -19.81
N ASN A 119 -5.38 58.65 -20.49
CA ASN A 119 -5.78 58.67 -21.89
C ASN A 119 -7.13 57.97 -22.08
N VAL A 120 -7.90 58.41 -23.09
CA VAL A 120 -9.22 57.85 -23.43
C VAL A 120 -9.36 57.62 -24.93
N GLY A 121 -10.30 56.75 -25.32
CA GLY A 121 -10.46 56.32 -26.71
C GLY A 121 -9.72 55.01 -26.97
N HIS A 122 -9.67 54.57 -28.23
CA HIS A 122 -9.12 53.27 -28.62
C HIS A 122 -7.67 53.40 -29.10
N GLN A 123 -6.71 53.01 -28.26
CA GLN A 123 -5.28 53.18 -28.51
C GLN A 123 -4.59 51.83 -28.40
N ALA A 124 -4.01 51.36 -29.51
CA ALA A 124 -3.26 50.11 -29.55
C ALA A 124 -1.75 50.37 -29.51
N GLY A 125 -0.99 49.46 -28.90
CA GLY A 125 0.46 49.61 -28.75
C GLY A 125 1.21 49.46 -30.07
N PHE A 126 1.27 48.23 -30.58
CA PHE A 126 1.86 47.93 -31.89
C PHE A 126 0.79 47.48 -32.88
N ILE A 127 0.82 47.98 -34.11
CA ILE A 127 -0.01 47.47 -35.21
C ILE A 127 0.81 47.29 -36.49
N CYS A 128 0.57 46.18 -37.19
CA CYS A 128 0.90 46.06 -38.61
C CYS A 128 -0.32 45.53 -39.36
N GLY A 129 -0.26 45.49 -40.68
CA GLY A 129 -1.36 45.08 -41.56
C GLY A 129 -1.88 46.19 -42.46
N ILE A 130 -2.31 45.80 -43.66
CA ILE A 130 -3.05 46.62 -44.60
C ILE A 130 -4.30 45.88 -45.03
N LYS A 131 -5.45 46.52 -44.84
CA LYS A 131 -6.71 46.00 -45.35
C LYS A 131 -6.65 45.89 -46.87
N GLU A 132 -7.13 44.78 -47.39
CA GLU A 132 -7.21 44.58 -48.83
C GLU A 132 -8.16 45.62 -49.46
N ASP A 133 -7.66 46.34 -50.45
CA ASP A 133 -8.36 47.39 -51.17
C ASP A 133 -8.18 47.29 -52.70
N GLY A 134 -7.68 46.13 -53.17
CA GLY A 134 -7.33 45.88 -54.56
C GLY A 134 -6.00 46.50 -55.02
N SER A 135 -5.25 47.17 -54.14
CA SER A 135 -3.93 47.76 -54.49
C SER A 135 -2.80 46.75 -54.60
N GLY A 136 -2.96 45.54 -54.08
CA GLY A 136 -1.92 44.50 -54.02
C GLY A 136 -0.80 44.79 -53.02
N ARG A 137 -0.95 45.78 -52.13
CA ARG A 137 0.01 46.07 -51.06
C ARG A 137 0.03 44.95 -50.02
N THR A 138 1.22 44.61 -49.54
CA THR A 138 1.42 43.53 -48.56
C THR A 138 2.33 43.97 -47.43
N GLN A 139 2.18 43.31 -46.28
CA GLN A 139 3.11 43.46 -45.16
C GLN A 139 3.70 42.11 -44.78
N THR A 140 5.03 41.99 -44.85
CA THR A 140 5.71 40.69 -44.76
C THR A 140 6.97 40.79 -43.90
N ASN A 141 7.40 39.67 -43.28
CA ASN A 141 8.66 39.56 -42.55
C ASN A 141 8.81 40.61 -41.43
N ILE A 142 7.76 40.78 -40.63
CA ILE A 142 7.74 41.69 -39.49
C ILE A 142 8.14 40.92 -38.23
N THR A 143 9.16 41.41 -37.52
CA THR A 143 9.68 40.80 -36.28
C THR A 143 9.48 41.73 -35.10
N ILE A 144 8.89 41.24 -34.00
CA ILE A 144 8.89 41.87 -32.69
C ILE A 144 9.69 40.96 -31.76
N ASP A 145 10.73 41.48 -31.11
CA ASP A 145 11.67 40.67 -30.31
C ASP A 145 12.12 41.42 -29.06
N GLY A 146 11.71 40.95 -27.88
CA GLY A 146 12.05 41.62 -26.63
C GLY A 146 11.35 42.98 -26.51
N VAL A 147 10.04 43.05 -26.75
CA VAL A 147 9.26 44.28 -26.61
C VAL A 147 8.22 44.10 -25.50
N GLU A 148 8.14 45.09 -24.60
CA GLU A 148 7.06 45.16 -23.60
C GLU A 148 6.01 46.17 -24.08
N VAL A 149 4.74 45.76 -24.16
CA VAL A 149 3.62 46.63 -24.51
C VAL A 149 2.63 46.67 -23.37
N MET A 150 2.41 47.86 -22.81
CA MET A 150 1.62 48.01 -21.60
C MET A 150 0.71 49.22 -21.62
N ASN A 151 -0.29 49.20 -20.73
CA ASN A 151 -1.18 50.32 -20.47
C ASN A 151 -1.85 50.88 -21.73
N CYS A 152 -2.11 50.06 -22.75
CA CYS A 152 -2.91 50.50 -23.89
C CYS A 152 -4.38 50.51 -23.50
N THR A 153 -5.17 51.49 -23.97
CA THR A 153 -6.62 51.48 -23.73
C THR A 153 -7.34 50.41 -24.56
N ALA A 154 -6.69 49.89 -25.59
CA ALA A 154 -7.17 48.80 -26.43
C ALA A 154 -6.16 47.63 -26.43
N TYR A 155 -5.63 47.26 -27.60
CA TYR A 155 -4.76 46.09 -27.78
C TYR A 155 -3.29 46.37 -27.46
N GLY A 156 -2.55 45.35 -27.02
CA GLY A 156 -1.10 45.39 -26.92
C GLY A 156 -0.44 45.29 -28.31
N ILE A 157 0.00 44.08 -28.69
CA ILE A 157 0.59 43.78 -30.00
C ILE A 157 -0.52 43.24 -30.91
N ASN A 158 -0.94 44.05 -31.90
CA ASN A 158 -2.08 43.77 -32.76
C ASN A 158 -1.75 43.79 -34.27
N PRO A 159 -1.02 42.78 -34.76
CA PRO A 159 -0.95 42.41 -36.16
C PRO A 159 -2.33 42.20 -36.76
N HIS A 160 -2.59 42.88 -37.85
CA HIS A 160 -3.90 43.02 -38.46
C HIS A 160 -3.88 42.57 -39.93
N GLU A 161 -5.08 42.33 -40.45
CA GLU A 161 -5.36 42.00 -41.84
C GLU A 161 -4.73 43.02 -42.82
N ILE A 162 -3.90 42.61 -43.79
CA ILE A 162 -3.23 41.30 -43.96
C ILE A 162 -1.76 41.43 -43.61
N THR A 163 -1.23 40.44 -42.86
CA THR A 163 0.20 40.32 -42.54
C THR A 163 0.72 38.91 -42.83
N TYR A 164 1.90 38.80 -43.44
CA TYR A 164 2.55 37.53 -43.77
C TYR A 164 3.86 37.31 -43.00
N ASN A 165 4.14 36.06 -42.63
CA ASN A 165 5.39 35.65 -41.99
C ASN A 165 5.78 36.55 -40.80
N MET A 166 4.87 36.67 -39.83
CA MET A 166 5.10 37.50 -38.65
C MET A 166 5.78 36.71 -37.53
N ILE A 167 6.84 37.28 -36.95
CA ILE A 167 7.52 36.71 -35.78
C ILE A 167 7.31 37.63 -34.59
N VAL A 168 6.78 37.11 -33.48
CA VAL A 168 6.70 37.83 -32.20
C VAL A 168 7.34 36.94 -31.15
N LYS A 169 8.43 37.38 -30.54
CA LYS A 169 9.12 36.55 -29.56
C LYS A 169 9.67 37.31 -28.38
N ASN A 170 9.85 36.60 -27.27
CA ASN A 170 10.43 37.13 -26.03
C ASN A 170 9.75 38.43 -25.55
N SER A 171 8.48 38.62 -25.90
CA SER A 171 7.76 39.89 -25.73
C SER A 171 6.70 39.77 -24.66
N ILE A 172 6.34 40.89 -24.04
CA ILE A 172 5.41 40.96 -22.93
C ILE A 172 4.27 41.89 -23.30
N ALA A 173 3.02 41.49 -23.07
CA ALA A 173 1.87 42.38 -23.18
C ALA A 173 1.03 42.33 -21.90
N HIS A 174 0.91 43.46 -21.19
CA HIS A 174 0.16 43.47 -19.94
C HIS A 174 -0.59 44.77 -19.64
N ASN A 175 -1.59 44.67 -18.77
CA ASN A 175 -2.39 45.81 -18.33
C ASN A 175 -2.99 46.59 -19.52
N ASN A 176 -3.38 45.90 -20.59
CA ASN A 176 -4.04 46.50 -21.75
C ASN A 176 -5.55 46.36 -21.65
N GLY A 177 -6.30 47.31 -22.25
CA GLY A 177 -7.76 47.38 -22.15
C GLY A 177 -8.53 46.32 -22.91
N LEU A 178 -7.86 45.62 -23.84
CA LEU A 178 -8.41 44.48 -24.59
C LEU A 178 -7.44 43.31 -24.51
N ASP A 179 -6.95 42.82 -25.65
CA ASP A 179 -6.10 41.64 -25.72
C ASP A 179 -4.62 42.03 -25.68
N GLY A 180 -3.80 41.20 -25.03
CA GLY A 180 -2.35 41.41 -24.99
C GLY A 180 -1.72 41.21 -26.37
N PHE A 181 -1.95 40.06 -26.98
CA PHE A 181 -1.51 39.72 -28.34
C PHE A 181 -2.70 39.38 -29.22
N VAL A 182 -2.65 39.82 -30.48
CA VAL A 182 -3.66 39.49 -31.49
C VAL A 182 -2.96 38.92 -32.71
N ALA A 183 -3.60 38.00 -33.42
CA ALA A 183 -3.24 37.66 -34.79
C ALA A 183 -4.52 37.73 -35.62
N ASP A 184 -4.73 38.88 -36.27
CA ASP A 184 -5.91 39.14 -37.09
C ASP A 184 -5.52 39.00 -38.57
N ALA A 185 -5.98 37.92 -39.21
CA ALA A 185 -5.63 37.53 -40.58
C ALA A 185 -4.11 37.56 -40.86
N VAL A 186 -3.36 36.87 -39.99
CA VAL A 186 -1.93 36.63 -40.12
C VAL A 186 -1.69 35.29 -40.81
N PHE A 187 -0.83 35.28 -41.83
CA PHE A 187 -0.56 34.09 -42.63
C PHE A 187 0.90 33.67 -42.50
N GLY A 188 1.14 32.58 -41.79
CA GLY A 188 2.49 32.11 -41.49
C GLY A 188 3.18 32.94 -40.41
N GLY A 189 4.08 32.29 -39.67
CA GLY A 189 4.89 32.94 -38.66
C GLY A 189 4.94 32.17 -37.35
N GLU A 190 5.50 32.80 -36.33
CA GLU A 190 5.66 32.19 -35.02
C GLU A 190 5.57 33.22 -33.90
N TYR A 191 4.74 32.94 -32.90
CA TYR A 191 4.70 33.66 -31.63
C TYR A 191 5.39 32.76 -30.59
N ALA A 192 6.59 33.13 -30.14
CA ALA A 192 7.40 32.26 -29.28
C ALA A 192 7.89 32.91 -27.98
N ASN A 193 7.77 32.23 -26.84
CA ASN A 193 8.28 32.71 -25.55
C ASN A 193 7.72 34.08 -25.14
N ASN A 194 6.45 34.35 -25.45
CA ASN A 194 5.79 35.59 -25.06
C ASN A 194 5.01 35.42 -23.77
N THR A 195 4.82 36.52 -23.03
CA THR A 195 4.06 36.52 -21.77
C THR A 195 2.94 37.55 -21.84
N SER A 196 1.70 37.10 -21.58
CA SER A 196 0.51 37.95 -21.58
C SER A 196 -0.20 37.88 -20.24
N TYR A 197 -0.31 38.99 -19.52
CA TYR A 197 -0.97 38.98 -18.20
C TYR A 197 -1.68 40.28 -17.86
N ASP A 198 -2.62 40.24 -16.92
CA ASP A 198 -3.37 41.42 -16.44
C ASP A 198 -4.08 42.23 -17.56
N ASN A 199 -4.24 41.64 -18.75
CA ASN A 199 -5.01 42.27 -19.81
C ASN A 199 -6.49 42.14 -19.49
N ASP A 200 -7.25 43.19 -19.75
CA ASP A 200 -8.64 43.24 -19.29
C ASP A 200 -9.48 42.15 -19.96
N ARG A 201 -9.14 41.73 -21.21
CA ARG A 201 -9.81 40.68 -21.99
C ARG A 201 -8.96 39.40 -22.20
N HIS A 202 -8.40 39.15 -23.39
CA HIS A 202 -7.67 37.90 -23.67
C HIS A 202 -6.16 38.05 -23.51
N GLY A 203 -5.49 36.96 -23.17
CA GLY A 203 -4.02 36.91 -23.28
C GLY A 203 -3.58 36.97 -24.75
N PHE A 204 -4.03 36.01 -25.53
CA PHE A 204 -3.82 35.92 -26.99
C PHE A 204 -5.16 35.75 -27.71
N ASN A 205 -5.37 36.49 -28.79
CA ASN A 205 -6.56 36.39 -29.62
C ASN A 205 -6.18 36.15 -31.09
N ILE A 206 -6.24 34.89 -31.51
CA ILE A 206 -5.97 34.44 -32.88
C ILE A 206 -7.30 34.44 -33.60
N GLN A 207 -7.48 35.35 -34.55
CA GLN A 207 -8.77 35.62 -35.14
C GLN A 207 -8.76 35.90 -36.64
N ASN A 208 -9.95 35.99 -37.21
CA ASN A 208 -10.19 36.16 -38.64
C ASN A 208 -9.52 35.03 -39.44
N GLU A 209 -9.12 35.26 -40.68
CA GLU A 209 -8.52 34.23 -41.54
C GLU A 209 -7.06 33.90 -41.18
N THR A 210 -6.68 33.92 -39.90
CA THR A 210 -5.32 33.57 -39.51
C THR A 210 -5.03 32.09 -39.80
N LYS A 211 -3.90 31.82 -40.47
CA LYS A 211 -3.53 30.47 -40.93
C LYS A 211 -2.04 30.18 -40.81
N ASN A 212 -1.70 28.91 -40.56
CA ASN A 212 -0.32 28.41 -40.49
C ASN A 212 0.54 29.14 -39.44
N LEU A 213 -0.01 29.43 -38.27
CA LEU A 213 0.68 30.15 -37.19
C LEU A 213 1.07 29.19 -36.07
N ILE A 214 2.32 29.28 -35.62
CA ILE A 214 2.83 28.53 -34.46
C ILE A 214 2.85 29.44 -33.23
N LEU A 215 2.30 28.97 -32.11
CA LEU A 215 2.41 29.56 -30.80
C LEU A 215 3.26 28.63 -29.93
N ARG A 216 4.51 28.98 -29.69
CA ARG A 216 5.48 28.13 -28.97
C ARG A 216 5.84 28.71 -27.61
N GLU A 217 5.75 27.92 -26.54
CA GLU A 217 6.18 28.30 -25.19
C GLU A 217 5.64 29.67 -24.72
N ASN A 218 4.40 30.00 -25.10
CA ASN A 218 3.78 31.25 -24.65
C ASN A 218 3.11 31.05 -23.30
N VAL A 219 3.08 32.11 -22.50
CA VAL A 219 2.48 32.11 -21.17
C VAL A 219 1.34 33.12 -21.15
N ALA A 220 0.14 32.71 -20.72
CA ALA A 220 -0.99 33.61 -20.50
C ALA A 220 -1.65 33.37 -19.14
N TYR A 221 -1.64 34.39 -18.28
CA TYR A 221 -2.25 34.29 -16.95
C TYR A 221 -2.88 35.57 -16.47
N ASP A 222 -3.83 35.47 -15.53
CA ASP A 222 -4.52 36.60 -14.93
C ASP A 222 -5.20 37.57 -15.92
N ASN A 223 -5.55 37.10 -17.12
CA ASN A 223 -6.27 37.89 -18.12
C ASN A 223 -7.78 37.78 -17.89
N GLY A 224 -8.54 38.81 -18.26
CA GLY A 224 -10.01 38.70 -18.37
C GLY A 224 -10.80 39.19 -17.15
N TYR A 225 -10.15 39.63 -16.06
CA TYR A 225 -10.87 40.00 -14.84
C TYR A 225 -11.53 41.38 -14.86
N ARG A 226 -11.34 42.19 -15.90
CA ARG A 226 -11.80 43.59 -15.95
C ARG A 226 -12.64 43.95 -17.18
N TYR A 227 -12.72 43.08 -18.18
CA TYR A 227 -13.47 43.38 -19.41
C TYR A 227 -14.98 43.36 -19.20
N MET A 228 -15.58 44.55 -19.35
CA MET A 228 -17.02 44.76 -19.31
C MET A 228 -17.61 44.77 -20.72
N PHE A 229 -18.67 43.99 -20.96
CA PHE A 229 -19.47 44.08 -22.18
C PHE A 229 -20.95 44.20 -21.79
N ASN A 230 -21.64 45.21 -22.33
CA ASN A 230 -23.04 45.52 -22.00
C ASN A 230 -23.37 45.59 -20.48
N GLY A 231 -22.39 46.00 -19.65
CA GLY A 231 -22.57 46.16 -18.21
C GLY A 231 -22.29 44.91 -17.37
N GLU A 232 -21.86 43.82 -17.99
CA GLU A 232 -21.52 42.56 -17.31
C GLU A 232 -20.05 42.20 -17.50
N LEU A 233 -19.47 41.47 -16.55
CA LEU A 233 -18.13 40.91 -16.66
C LEU A 233 -18.13 39.84 -17.75
N ALA A 234 -17.67 40.22 -18.93
CA ALA A 234 -17.62 39.33 -20.08
C ALA A 234 -16.40 38.41 -20.04
N GLY A 235 -15.41 38.67 -19.18
CA GLY A 235 -14.28 37.77 -18.97
C GLY A 235 -13.31 37.70 -20.15
N GLY A 236 -12.31 36.82 -20.04
CA GLY A 236 -11.47 36.46 -21.17
C GLY A 236 -10.58 35.24 -20.89
N ALA A 237 -10.30 34.50 -21.96
CA ALA A 237 -9.43 33.32 -21.94
C ALA A 237 -7.93 33.67 -22.01
N GLY A 238 -7.07 32.73 -21.63
CA GLY A 238 -5.63 32.81 -21.85
C GLY A 238 -5.30 32.89 -23.34
N ILE A 239 -5.79 31.91 -24.11
CA ILE A 239 -5.78 31.94 -25.58
C ILE A 239 -7.21 31.77 -26.10
N THR A 240 -7.60 32.58 -27.08
CA THR A 240 -8.77 32.32 -27.92
C THR A 240 -8.35 32.18 -29.38
N ILE A 241 -8.83 31.13 -30.03
CA ILE A 241 -8.72 30.88 -31.47
C ILE A 241 -10.14 30.93 -32.01
N GLN A 242 -10.45 31.97 -32.77
CA GLN A 242 -11.83 32.24 -33.15
C GLN A 242 -12.00 32.86 -34.53
N ARG A 243 -13.04 32.41 -35.24
CA ARG A 243 -13.52 33.15 -36.42
C ARG A 243 -13.87 34.60 -36.06
N GLY A 244 -13.67 35.50 -37.01
CA GLY A 244 -14.19 36.87 -36.94
C GLY A 244 -15.72 36.95 -36.97
N ASN A 245 -16.21 38.18 -36.81
CA ASN A 245 -17.64 38.51 -36.86
C ASN A 245 -18.04 39.29 -38.13
N ILE A 246 -17.07 39.66 -38.98
CA ILE A 246 -17.30 40.46 -40.18
C ILE A 246 -16.67 39.73 -41.39
N PRO A 247 -17.41 39.55 -42.51
CA PRO A 247 -16.84 38.93 -43.70
C PRO A 247 -15.86 39.87 -44.40
N PRO A 248 -14.85 39.32 -45.10
CA PRO A 248 -13.98 40.09 -45.99
C PRO A 248 -14.79 40.87 -47.03
N VAL A 249 -14.24 41.99 -47.53
CA VAL A 249 -14.93 42.84 -48.50
C VAL A 249 -15.26 42.04 -49.77
N GLY A 250 -16.55 41.97 -50.11
CA GLY A 250 -17.03 41.22 -51.28
C GLY A 250 -17.30 39.72 -51.03
N SER A 251 -17.08 39.22 -49.81
CA SER A 251 -17.41 37.86 -49.41
C SER A 251 -18.76 37.78 -48.66
N THR A 252 -19.47 36.67 -48.80
CA THR A 252 -20.63 36.30 -47.96
C THR A 252 -20.27 35.29 -46.88
N VAL A 253 -19.01 34.85 -46.83
CA VAL A 253 -18.51 33.84 -45.89
C VAL A 253 -17.40 34.47 -45.03
N ILE A 254 -17.47 34.26 -43.72
CA ILE A 254 -16.35 34.56 -42.83
C ILE A 254 -15.48 33.31 -42.77
N PRO A 255 -14.24 33.36 -43.28
CA PRO A 255 -13.35 32.22 -43.28
C PRO A 255 -12.93 31.87 -41.84
N TRP A 256 -12.72 30.58 -41.60
CA TRP A 256 -12.28 30.07 -40.30
C TRP A 256 -10.78 30.32 -40.10
N VAL A 257 -10.39 30.45 -38.83
CA VAL A 257 -8.99 30.29 -38.43
C VAL A 257 -8.61 28.83 -38.64
N SER A 258 -7.46 28.56 -39.25
CA SER A 258 -7.03 27.18 -39.49
C SER A 258 -5.53 26.92 -39.34
N ASP A 259 -5.17 25.66 -39.14
CA ASP A 259 -3.77 25.20 -39.15
C ASP A 259 -2.91 25.95 -38.10
N ILE A 260 -3.42 26.03 -36.87
CA ILE A 260 -2.76 26.67 -35.72
C ILE A 260 -2.15 25.60 -34.83
N GLN A 261 -0.91 25.81 -34.40
CA GLN A 261 -0.20 24.90 -33.50
C GLN A 261 0.17 25.65 -32.22
N ILE A 262 -0.35 25.20 -31.08
CA ILE A 262 0.10 25.60 -29.75
C ILE A 262 1.03 24.49 -29.25
N ILE A 263 2.29 24.83 -28.95
CA ILE A 263 3.33 23.87 -28.54
C ILE A 263 3.97 24.38 -27.25
N GLY A 264 3.82 23.61 -26.17
CA GLY A 264 4.29 23.99 -24.84
C GLY A 264 3.53 25.17 -24.25
N GLY A 265 4.18 25.87 -23.31
CA GLY A 265 3.62 27.06 -22.67
C GLY A 265 2.67 26.77 -21.50
N SER A 266 2.19 27.83 -20.88
CA SER A 266 1.32 27.75 -19.69
C SER A 266 0.15 28.73 -19.74
N TYR A 267 -1.06 28.24 -19.54
CA TYR A 267 -2.30 29.00 -19.69
C TYR A 267 -3.16 28.84 -18.45
N TYR A 268 -3.01 29.76 -17.49
CA TYR A 268 -3.51 29.54 -16.13
C TYR A 268 -4.12 30.76 -15.47
N ASN A 269 -4.99 30.56 -14.47
CA ASN A 269 -5.63 31.62 -13.69
C ASN A 269 -6.39 32.67 -14.52
N ASN A 270 -6.79 32.37 -15.76
CA ASN A 270 -7.52 33.34 -16.58
C ASN A 270 -8.98 33.42 -16.14
N GLY A 271 -9.60 34.58 -16.36
CA GLY A 271 -10.97 34.91 -15.97
C GLY A 271 -12.06 34.09 -16.70
N LYS A 272 -11.68 33.26 -17.68
CA LYS A 272 -12.54 32.25 -18.30
C LYS A 272 -11.76 30.96 -18.56
N GLU A 273 -11.65 30.52 -19.81
CA GLU A 273 -10.97 29.29 -20.18
C GLU A 273 -9.44 29.50 -20.26
N GLY A 274 -8.66 28.42 -20.09
CA GLY A 274 -7.24 28.46 -20.42
C GLY A 274 -7.06 28.66 -21.93
N ILE A 275 -7.66 27.77 -22.71
CA ILE A 275 -7.69 27.81 -24.18
C ILE A 275 -9.13 27.62 -24.70
N LEU A 276 -9.59 28.57 -25.51
CA LEU A 276 -10.86 28.52 -26.24
C LEU A 276 -10.62 28.33 -27.74
N VAL A 277 -11.18 27.28 -28.32
CA VAL A 277 -11.21 27.04 -29.77
C VAL A 277 -12.64 27.14 -30.26
N LYS A 278 -12.93 28.14 -31.08
CA LYS A 278 -14.30 28.50 -31.49
C LYS A 278 -14.39 28.71 -32.99
N LEU A 279 -15.30 28.01 -33.68
CA LEU A 279 -15.52 28.15 -35.13
C LEU A 279 -14.21 28.11 -35.94
N SER A 280 -13.34 27.15 -35.62
CA SER A 280 -11.99 27.02 -36.19
C SER A 280 -11.75 25.58 -36.64
N GLU A 281 -10.72 25.35 -37.47
CA GLU A 281 -10.36 23.99 -37.90
C GLU A 281 -8.86 23.68 -37.85
N LYS A 282 -8.51 22.40 -37.68
CA LYS A 282 -7.11 21.93 -37.69
C LYS A 282 -6.24 22.66 -36.66
N ILE A 283 -6.69 22.61 -35.41
CA ILE A 283 -6.01 23.23 -34.29
C ILE A 283 -5.32 22.12 -33.50
N THR A 284 -4.03 22.29 -33.23
CA THR A 284 -3.25 21.34 -32.42
C THR A 284 -2.75 22.04 -31.17
N ILE A 285 -2.95 21.41 -30.02
CA ILE A 285 -2.47 21.83 -28.70
C ILE A 285 -1.59 20.70 -28.19
N THR A 286 -0.30 20.94 -28.01
CA THR A 286 0.67 19.91 -27.63
C THR A 286 1.51 20.36 -26.45
N ASP A 287 1.72 19.48 -25.47
CA ASP A 287 2.61 19.67 -24.32
C ASP A 287 2.33 20.94 -23.48
N ALA A 288 1.09 21.44 -23.48
CA ALA A 288 0.72 22.66 -22.74
C ALA A 288 0.39 22.37 -21.26
N ASP A 289 0.67 23.34 -20.38
CA ASP A 289 0.29 23.30 -18.96
C ASP A 289 -0.89 24.24 -18.69
N ILE A 290 -2.07 23.71 -18.35
CA ILE A 290 -3.34 24.43 -18.36
C ILE A 290 -4.07 24.23 -17.03
N PHE A 291 -4.09 25.25 -16.16
CA PHE A 291 -4.61 25.06 -14.80
C PHE A 291 -5.18 26.32 -14.14
N GLY A 292 -5.98 26.14 -13.08
CA GLY A 292 -6.44 27.27 -12.25
C GLY A 292 -7.37 28.26 -12.94
N ASN A 293 -7.82 27.98 -14.18
CA ASN A 293 -8.69 28.89 -14.90
C ASN A 293 -10.10 28.88 -14.30
N GLN A 294 -10.78 30.04 -14.37
CA GLN A 294 -12.12 30.23 -13.80
C GLN A 294 -13.16 29.27 -14.40
N ARG A 295 -12.98 28.87 -15.67
CA ARG A 295 -13.83 27.90 -16.38
C ARG A 295 -13.00 26.71 -16.83
N GLN A 296 -13.32 26.11 -17.97
CA GLN A 296 -12.59 24.94 -18.47
C GLN A 296 -11.12 25.23 -18.73
N GLY A 297 -10.27 24.21 -18.59
CA GLY A 297 -8.91 24.29 -19.11
C GLY A 297 -8.94 24.48 -20.63
N VAL A 298 -9.61 23.57 -21.33
CA VAL A 298 -9.80 23.64 -22.80
C VAL A 298 -11.29 23.58 -23.15
N ARG A 299 -11.75 24.49 -24.01
CA ARG A 299 -13.10 24.48 -24.57
C ARG A 299 -13.08 24.49 -26.09
N ILE A 300 -13.78 23.52 -26.68
CA ILE A 300 -13.90 23.32 -28.12
C ILE A 300 -15.37 23.51 -28.54
N GLU A 301 -15.63 24.56 -29.30
CA GLU A 301 -16.97 25.03 -29.61
C GLU A 301 -17.17 25.24 -31.12
N GLY A 302 -18.03 24.41 -31.73
CA GLY A 302 -18.32 24.41 -33.16
C GLY A 302 -17.09 24.32 -34.06
N SER A 303 -16.08 23.53 -33.66
CA SER A 303 -14.76 23.48 -34.31
C SER A 303 -14.41 22.08 -34.82
N LYS A 304 -13.58 21.97 -35.85
CA LYS A 304 -13.30 20.68 -36.53
C LYS A 304 -11.83 20.30 -36.49
N ASN A 305 -11.54 19.00 -36.35
CA ASN A 305 -10.16 18.50 -36.39
C ASN A 305 -9.26 19.17 -35.33
N VAL A 306 -9.74 19.21 -34.09
CA VAL A 306 -8.96 19.75 -32.96
C VAL A 306 -8.25 18.60 -32.26
N THR A 307 -6.94 18.72 -32.05
CA THR A 307 -6.13 17.73 -31.32
C THR A 307 -5.55 18.37 -30.06
N VAL A 308 -5.69 17.69 -28.93
CA VAL A 308 -5.04 18.00 -27.66
C VAL A 308 -4.18 16.80 -27.29
N ASP A 309 -2.86 16.97 -27.30
CA ASP A 309 -1.87 15.90 -27.18
C ASP A 309 -0.84 16.21 -26.07
N GLY A 310 -0.51 15.23 -25.22
CA GLY A 310 0.60 15.35 -24.27
C GLY A 310 0.46 16.46 -23.21
N SER A 311 -0.71 17.08 -23.06
CA SER A 311 -0.89 18.26 -22.23
C SER A 311 -1.26 17.89 -20.78
N ARG A 312 -0.93 18.79 -19.83
CA ARG A 312 -1.38 18.71 -18.43
C ARG A 312 -2.52 19.69 -18.23
N ILE A 313 -3.70 19.20 -17.86
CA ILE A 313 -4.93 19.98 -17.74
C ILE A 313 -5.55 19.70 -16.37
N TYR A 314 -5.44 20.63 -15.42
CA TYR A 314 -5.83 20.33 -14.05
C TYR A 314 -6.30 21.51 -13.23
N ASN A 315 -7.10 21.22 -12.21
CA ASN A 315 -7.59 22.20 -11.23
C ASN A 315 -8.18 23.45 -11.89
N ASN A 316 -8.92 23.27 -12.98
CA ASN A 316 -9.70 24.35 -13.60
C ASN A 316 -11.09 24.44 -12.93
N SER A 317 -12.08 25.09 -13.54
CA SER A 317 -13.42 25.27 -12.95
C SER A 317 -13.45 26.12 -11.67
N GLN A 318 -12.59 27.13 -11.54
CA GLN A 318 -12.44 27.88 -10.29
C GLN A 318 -13.62 28.81 -9.93
N GLU A 319 -14.59 29.03 -10.82
CA GLU A 319 -15.85 29.74 -10.49
C GLU A 319 -16.76 28.93 -9.53
N GLY A 320 -16.57 27.60 -9.44
CA GLY A 320 -17.29 26.78 -8.49
C GLY A 320 -17.17 25.27 -8.72
N ASP A 321 -17.41 24.54 -7.64
CA ASP A 321 -17.20 23.09 -7.58
C ASP A 321 -18.19 22.33 -8.45
N GLY A 322 -17.69 21.47 -9.34
CA GLY A 322 -18.48 20.70 -10.31
C GLY A 322 -19.23 21.54 -11.37
N LEU A 323 -18.89 22.83 -11.53
CA LEU A 323 -19.59 23.71 -12.48
C LEU A 323 -19.11 23.51 -13.93
N TYR A 324 -17.82 23.30 -14.13
CA TYR A 324 -17.20 23.17 -15.45
C TYR A 324 -16.34 21.92 -15.55
N ASP A 325 -16.02 21.53 -16.79
CA ASP A 325 -15.22 20.35 -17.12
C ASP A 325 -13.74 20.76 -17.29
N GLU A 326 -12.76 19.85 -17.18
CA GLU A 326 -11.37 20.17 -17.56
C GLU A 326 -11.27 20.42 -19.07
N VAL A 327 -11.90 19.54 -19.86
CA VAL A 327 -12.06 19.66 -21.31
C VAL A 327 -13.54 19.57 -21.70
N ASN A 328 -14.06 20.60 -22.37
CA ASN A 328 -15.45 20.65 -22.84
C ASN A 328 -15.54 20.72 -24.37
N ILE A 329 -16.40 19.87 -24.96
CA ILE A 329 -16.67 19.79 -26.40
C ILE A 329 -18.16 20.05 -26.62
N ARG A 330 -18.49 21.02 -27.49
CA ARG A 330 -19.88 21.43 -27.72
C ARG A 330 -20.12 22.04 -29.10
N LEU A 331 -21.40 22.16 -29.47
CA LEU A 331 -21.81 22.94 -30.64
C LEU A 331 -21.67 24.45 -30.38
N ARG A 332 -21.70 25.22 -31.47
CA ARG A 332 -21.89 26.67 -31.50
C ARG A 332 -23.06 27.00 -32.42
N PHE A 333 -24.10 27.64 -31.89
CA PHE A 333 -25.05 28.35 -32.74
C PHE A 333 -24.48 29.73 -33.06
N ASP A 334 -24.25 30.05 -34.33
CA ASP A 334 -23.65 31.32 -34.77
C ASP A 334 -24.71 32.41 -34.93
N ASP A 335 -25.09 32.99 -33.80
CA ASP A 335 -26.03 34.11 -33.70
C ASP A 335 -25.48 35.44 -34.20
N ASP A 336 -24.16 35.56 -34.37
CA ASP A 336 -23.49 36.79 -34.78
C ASP A 336 -23.59 37.08 -36.28
N TYR A 337 -23.58 36.03 -37.12
CA TYR A 337 -23.53 36.19 -38.58
C TYR A 337 -24.41 35.20 -39.35
N SER A 338 -24.08 33.91 -39.33
CA SER A 338 -24.69 32.93 -40.26
C SER A 338 -26.07 32.42 -39.84
N GLN A 339 -26.43 32.54 -38.55
CA GLN A 339 -27.60 31.88 -37.96
C GLN A 339 -27.58 30.35 -38.12
N GLN A 340 -26.38 29.75 -38.27
CA GLN A 340 -26.18 28.31 -38.44
C GLN A 340 -25.65 27.67 -37.16
N THR A 341 -25.98 26.39 -36.96
CA THR A 341 -25.34 25.57 -35.93
C THR A 341 -24.11 24.89 -36.50
N TYR A 342 -22.98 25.04 -35.80
CA TYR A 342 -21.72 24.36 -36.08
C TYR A 342 -21.45 23.35 -34.97
N TYR A 343 -21.30 22.09 -35.33
CA TYR A 343 -20.96 21.01 -34.41
C TYR A 343 -19.45 20.86 -34.30
N SER A 344 -18.97 20.49 -33.11
CA SER A 344 -17.58 20.10 -32.95
C SER A 344 -17.40 18.68 -33.42
N LEU A 345 -16.47 18.45 -34.36
CA LEU A 345 -16.29 17.16 -35.04
C LEU A 345 -14.82 16.76 -35.11
N ASN A 346 -14.57 15.45 -35.03
CA ASN A 346 -13.23 14.85 -35.13
C ASN A 346 -12.23 15.46 -34.13
N THR A 347 -12.66 15.56 -32.87
CA THR A 347 -11.82 16.03 -31.76
C THR A 347 -10.98 14.86 -31.25
N LYS A 348 -9.68 15.06 -31.06
CA LYS A 348 -8.76 14.06 -30.51
C LYS A 348 -8.18 14.57 -29.20
N ILE A 349 -8.39 13.85 -28.11
CA ILE A 349 -7.81 14.13 -26.80
C ILE A 349 -6.92 12.93 -26.47
N ILE A 350 -5.60 13.07 -26.61
CA ILE A 350 -4.66 11.94 -26.56
C ILE A 350 -3.45 12.21 -25.66
N ASN A 351 -2.96 11.18 -24.96
CA ASN A 351 -1.73 11.24 -24.13
C ASN A 351 -1.73 12.33 -23.04
N ASN A 352 -2.89 12.82 -22.58
CA ASN A 352 -2.95 13.93 -21.64
C ASN A 352 -2.98 13.45 -20.18
N GLN A 353 -2.51 14.31 -19.27
CA GLN A 353 -2.77 14.17 -17.83
C GLN A 353 -3.87 15.15 -17.45
N ILE A 354 -5.05 14.63 -17.09
CA ILE A 354 -6.23 15.44 -16.80
C ILE A 354 -6.67 15.13 -15.38
N TYR A 355 -6.69 16.09 -14.46
CA TYR A 355 -7.02 15.80 -13.06
C TYR A 355 -7.56 16.98 -12.26
N SER A 356 -8.29 16.70 -11.18
CA SER A 356 -8.73 17.73 -10.22
C SER A 356 -8.44 17.26 -8.79
N ASP A 357 -7.35 17.75 -8.20
CA ASP A 357 -6.92 17.43 -6.83
C ASP A 357 -6.90 18.68 -5.92
N GLY A 358 -7.46 19.78 -6.40
CA GLY A 358 -7.57 21.05 -5.70
C GLY A 358 -8.74 21.12 -4.72
N ALA A 359 -8.98 22.33 -4.18
CA ALA A 359 -10.10 22.59 -3.28
C ALA A 359 -11.46 22.72 -4.01
N ILE A 360 -11.42 22.95 -5.32
CA ILE A 360 -12.57 23.06 -6.22
C ILE A 360 -12.28 22.13 -7.39
N ASN A 361 -13.17 21.18 -7.65
CA ASN A 361 -12.96 20.14 -8.63
C ASN A 361 -13.84 20.32 -9.85
N ALA A 362 -13.32 19.91 -11.02
CA ALA A 362 -14.10 19.89 -12.24
C ALA A 362 -15.20 18.83 -12.18
N ARG A 363 -16.26 19.03 -12.99
CA ARG A 363 -17.35 18.07 -13.16
C ARG A 363 -16.87 16.79 -13.83
N TYR A 364 -16.23 16.93 -14.98
CA TYR A 364 -15.66 15.83 -15.76
C TYR A 364 -14.25 16.17 -16.23
N GLY A 365 -13.44 15.15 -16.51
CA GLY A 365 -12.15 15.32 -17.20
C GLY A 365 -12.37 15.71 -18.66
N VAL A 366 -13.09 14.89 -19.41
CA VAL A 366 -13.55 15.23 -20.76
C VAL A 366 -15.05 15.08 -20.84
N ARG A 367 -15.74 16.13 -21.29
CA ARG A 367 -17.17 16.07 -21.56
C ARG A 367 -17.49 16.61 -22.94
N GLU A 368 -18.22 15.81 -23.69
CA GLU A 368 -18.97 16.26 -24.85
C GLU A 368 -20.43 16.51 -24.45
N GLU A 369 -20.90 17.74 -24.67
CA GLU A 369 -22.28 18.09 -24.35
C GLU A 369 -23.25 17.30 -25.22
N PRO A 370 -24.33 16.71 -24.66
CA PRO A 370 -25.32 15.95 -25.43
C PRO A 370 -25.98 16.75 -26.56
N THR A 371 -25.94 18.07 -26.49
CA THR A 371 -26.42 18.96 -27.54
C THR A 371 -25.52 18.99 -28.77
N ASN A 372 -24.26 18.53 -28.68
CA ASN A 372 -23.36 18.44 -29.81
C ASN A 372 -23.71 17.24 -30.70
N ASP A 373 -24.88 17.25 -31.33
CA ASP A 373 -25.34 16.15 -32.17
C ASP A 373 -26.08 16.68 -33.40
N ASP A 374 -25.66 16.26 -34.60
CA ASP A 374 -26.32 16.54 -35.87
C ASP A 374 -27.17 15.37 -36.41
N ASN A 375 -27.50 14.41 -35.53
CA ASN A 375 -28.00 13.07 -35.80
C ASN A 375 -26.93 12.12 -36.38
N GLY A 376 -25.67 12.32 -36.01
CA GLY A 376 -24.51 11.57 -36.50
C GLY A 376 -23.35 11.54 -35.48
N PRO A 377 -22.40 10.59 -35.60
CA PRO A 377 -21.28 10.50 -34.67
C PRO A 377 -20.36 11.71 -34.81
N THR A 378 -20.05 12.34 -33.70
CA THR A 378 -19.14 13.49 -33.66
C THR A 378 -17.67 13.11 -33.83
N ASN A 379 -17.36 11.81 -33.69
CA ASN A 379 -16.03 11.24 -33.79
C ASN A 379 -15.03 11.88 -32.80
N THR A 380 -15.50 12.21 -31.60
CA THR A 380 -14.60 12.49 -30.47
C THR A 380 -13.83 11.22 -30.12
N PHE A 381 -12.51 11.33 -30.08
CA PHE A 381 -11.58 10.21 -29.88
C PHE A 381 -10.69 10.49 -28.66
N LEU A 382 -10.67 9.56 -27.71
CA LEU A 382 -9.83 9.62 -26.51
C LEU A 382 -8.86 8.43 -26.53
N GLN A 383 -7.57 8.67 -26.23
CA GLN A 383 -6.55 7.62 -26.16
C GLN A 383 -5.46 7.97 -25.14
N ASN A 384 -5.02 7.02 -24.31
CA ASN A 384 -3.88 7.17 -23.39
C ASN A 384 -3.96 8.41 -22.45
N ASN A 385 -5.15 8.85 -22.07
CA ASN A 385 -5.29 9.93 -21.11
C ASN A 385 -5.38 9.36 -19.69
N THR A 386 -4.73 10.04 -18.74
CA THR A 386 -4.88 9.72 -17.31
C THR A 386 -5.88 10.66 -16.66
N PHE A 387 -6.75 10.12 -15.81
CA PHE A 387 -7.84 10.85 -15.16
C PHE A 387 -7.90 10.57 -13.66
N TYR A 388 -8.09 11.60 -12.83
CA TYR A 388 -8.49 11.43 -11.43
C TYR A 388 -9.07 12.70 -10.81
N GLY A 389 -9.93 12.56 -9.80
CA GLY A 389 -10.35 13.63 -8.90
C GLY A 389 -11.55 14.50 -9.31
N MET A 390 -12.25 14.16 -10.41
CA MET A 390 -13.45 14.89 -10.85
C MET A 390 -14.70 14.49 -10.08
N ASN A 391 -15.66 15.42 -9.96
CA ASN A 391 -16.87 15.25 -9.15
C ASN A 391 -17.92 14.32 -9.74
N SER A 392 -18.03 14.22 -11.07
CA SER A 392 -19.09 13.46 -11.75
C SER A 392 -18.57 12.36 -12.66
N GLY A 393 -17.24 12.15 -12.70
CA GLY A 393 -16.59 11.07 -13.45
C GLY A 393 -15.50 11.57 -14.40
N SER A 394 -14.71 10.65 -14.95
CA SER A 394 -13.58 10.98 -15.82
C SER A 394 -14.01 11.46 -17.21
N VAL A 395 -14.98 10.77 -17.82
CA VAL A 395 -15.39 10.99 -19.21
C VAL A 395 -16.92 10.97 -19.35
N SER A 396 -17.46 11.91 -20.13
CA SER A 396 -18.87 11.94 -20.53
C SER A 396 -18.97 12.30 -22.02
N VAL A 397 -18.91 11.29 -22.89
CA VAL A 397 -18.95 11.46 -24.35
C VAL A 397 -20.04 10.56 -24.94
N PRO A 398 -21.03 11.10 -25.69
CA PRO A 398 -22.06 10.30 -26.33
C PRO A 398 -21.47 9.31 -27.36
N GLY A 399 -21.85 8.02 -27.28
CA GLY A 399 -21.42 7.00 -28.26
C GLY A 399 -20.30 6.05 -27.79
N PHE A 400 -19.92 6.07 -26.52
CA PHE A 400 -19.30 4.90 -25.88
C PHE A 400 -20.39 3.81 -25.77
N LEU A 401 -20.47 2.98 -26.82
CA LEU A 401 -21.45 1.90 -26.96
C LEU A 401 -21.11 0.75 -26.01
N ASN A 402 -22.11 -0.09 -25.71
CA ASN A 402 -21.92 -1.44 -25.17
C ASN A 402 -21.83 -2.40 -26.39
N PRO A 403 -20.73 -3.15 -26.59
CA PRO A 403 -19.59 -3.29 -25.69
C PRO A 403 -18.69 -2.05 -25.61
N VAL A 404 -18.20 -1.74 -24.41
CA VAL A 404 -17.15 -0.75 -24.12
C VAL A 404 -15.83 -1.38 -24.56
N VAL A 405 -15.30 -0.92 -25.70
CA VAL A 405 -14.08 -1.47 -26.29
C VAL A 405 -12.93 -0.47 -26.17
N GLY A 406 -11.82 -0.93 -25.60
CA GLY A 406 -10.51 -0.29 -25.57
C GLY A 406 -9.81 -0.33 -26.93
N THR A 407 -8.48 -0.28 -26.90
CA THR A 407 -7.61 -0.17 -28.06
C THR A 407 -6.47 -1.18 -28.00
N VAL A 408 -5.64 -1.24 -29.03
CA VAL A 408 -4.38 -1.97 -28.91
C VAL A 408 -3.40 -1.11 -28.11
N GLY A 409 -2.98 -1.57 -26.94
CA GLY A 409 -2.17 -0.90 -25.93
C GLY A 409 -2.77 -1.09 -24.54
N ASN A 410 -2.08 -0.66 -23.48
CA ASN A 410 -2.58 -0.77 -22.12
C ASN A 410 -3.68 0.28 -21.85
N ASP A 411 -4.90 -0.17 -21.62
CA ASP A 411 -6.10 0.63 -21.48
C ASP A 411 -6.70 0.58 -20.05
N PHE A 412 -7.45 1.62 -19.71
CA PHE A 412 -8.32 1.62 -18.54
C PHE A 412 -9.78 1.65 -19.00
N VAL A 413 -10.45 0.51 -18.88
CA VAL A 413 -11.82 0.30 -19.36
C VAL A 413 -12.79 0.42 -18.18
N LEU A 414 -13.59 1.49 -18.19
CA LEU A 414 -14.54 1.81 -17.10
C LEU A 414 -15.96 1.40 -17.49
N GLY A 415 -16.56 0.51 -16.70
CA GLY A 415 -18.00 0.22 -16.73
C GLY A 415 -18.85 1.42 -16.32
N THR A 416 -20.06 1.50 -16.87
CA THR A 416 -21.12 2.42 -16.46
C THR A 416 -21.86 1.87 -15.23
N ASP A 417 -22.88 2.56 -14.73
CA ASP A 417 -23.73 2.02 -13.64
C ASP A 417 -24.70 0.91 -14.14
N GLY A 418 -24.74 0.65 -15.46
CA GLY A 418 -25.50 -0.43 -16.08
C GLY A 418 -24.64 -1.68 -16.27
N GLY A 419 -25.24 -2.74 -16.81
CA GLY A 419 -24.48 -3.93 -17.20
C GLY A 419 -23.72 -3.73 -18.50
N ASP A 420 -22.39 -3.84 -18.45
CA ASP A 420 -21.52 -3.60 -19.59
C ASP A 420 -20.76 -4.83 -20.06
N GLU A 421 -20.56 -4.94 -21.37
CA GLU A 421 -19.58 -5.85 -21.96
C GLU A 421 -18.30 -5.02 -22.22
N MET A 422 -17.18 -5.40 -21.63
CA MET A 422 -15.90 -4.68 -21.71
C MET A 422 -14.85 -5.51 -22.41
N ARG A 423 -14.04 -4.88 -23.27
CA ARG A 423 -12.96 -5.50 -24.05
C ARG A 423 -11.78 -4.55 -24.12
N GLY A 424 -10.57 -4.97 -23.79
CA GLY A 424 -9.39 -4.13 -23.90
C GLY A 424 -8.69 -4.25 -25.23
N LEU A 425 -8.69 -5.44 -25.84
CA LEU A 425 -7.86 -5.84 -26.99
C LEU A 425 -6.40 -6.08 -26.56
N ALA A 426 -5.45 -6.15 -27.49
CA ALA A 426 -4.07 -6.46 -27.14
C ALA A 426 -3.42 -5.33 -26.30
N GLY A 427 -3.03 -5.63 -25.07
CA GLY A 427 -2.44 -4.73 -24.08
C GLY A 427 -2.57 -5.35 -22.68
N ASN A 428 -1.90 -4.76 -21.70
CA ASN A 428 -2.17 -5.09 -20.30
C ASN A 428 -3.19 -4.08 -19.76
N ASP A 429 -4.44 -4.50 -19.63
CA ASP A 429 -5.57 -3.61 -19.43
C ASP A 429 -6.14 -3.70 -18.01
N VAL A 430 -6.81 -2.63 -17.60
CA VAL A 430 -7.47 -2.54 -16.29
C VAL A 430 -8.95 -2.28 -16.48
N TYR A 431 -9.79 -3.18 -15.96
CA TYR A 431 -11.25 -3.11 -16.03
C TYR A 431 -11.83 -2.71 -14.68
N THR A 432 -12.70 -1.69 -14.66
CA THR A 432 -13.50 -1.40 -13.47
C THR A 432 -14.87 -2.04 -13.59
N VAL A 433 -15.16 -2.98 -12.69
CA VAL A 433 -16.44 -3.68 -12.59
C VAL A 433 -17.22 -3.16 -11.37
N ASN A 434 -18.38 -2.55 -11.63
CA ASN A 434 -19.19 -1.87 -10.63
C ASN A 434 -20.66 -2.32 -10.65
N HIS A 435 -21.05 -3.14 -11.63
CA HIS A 435 -22.38 -3.72 -11.71
C HIS A 435 -22.32 -5.24 -11.82
N SER A 436 -23.26 -5.94 -11.16
CA SER A 436 -23.25 -7.40 -11.05
C SER A 436 -23.47 -8.16 -12.36
N THR A 437 -23.73 -7.45 -13.45
CA THR A 437 -23.94 -8.01 -14.79
C THR A 437 -22.88 -7.56 -15.78
N ASP A 438 -21.82 -6.90 -15.32
CA ASP A 438 -20.67 -6.58 -16.16
C ASP A 438 -19.95 -7.85 -16.58
N VAL A 439 -19.38 -7.82 -17.78
CA VAL A 439 -18.64 -8.92 -18.38
C VAL A 439 -17.36 -8.37 -18.99
N VAL A 440 -16.22 -8.95 -18.62
CA VAL A 440 -14.92 -8.68 -19.26
C VAL A 440 -14.65 -9.81 -20.26
N ILE A 441 -14.29 -9.45 -21.50
CA ILE A 441 -14.02 -10.40 -22.59
C ILE A 441 -12.65 -10.14 -23.19
N GLU A 442 -11.70 -11.03 -22.87
CA GLU A 442 -10.35 -11.03 -23.41
C GLU A 442 -10.06 -12.24 -24.31
N GLN A 443 -9.19 -12.05 -25.31
CA GLN A 443 -8.66 -13.15 -26.12
C GLN A 443 -7.31 -13.64 -25.62
N ALA A 444 -6.96 -14.87 -26.00
CA ALA A 444 -5.66 -15.43 -25.67
C ALA A 444 -4.53 -14.59 -26.27
N SER A 445 -3.47 -14.35 -25.47
CA SER A 445 -2.28 -13.57 -25.86
C SER A 445 -2.53 -12.08 -26.11
N GLU A 446 -3.57 -11.49 -25.52
CA GLU A 446 -3.81 -10.05 -25.59
C GLU A 446 -3.03 -9.28 -24.52
N GLY A 447 -2.78 -9.82 -23.33
CA GLY A 447 -1.80 -9.29 -22.38
C GLY A 447 -1.93 -9.94 -21.01
N GLU A 448 -1.50 -9.23 -19.96
CA GLU A 448 -1.87 -9.54 -18.56
C GLU A 448 -2.86 -8.50 -18.06
N ASP A 449 -4.05 -8.95 -17.70
CA ASP A 449 -5.22 -8.10 -17.50
C ASP A 449 -5.72 -8.11 -16.06
N HIS A 450 -6.21 -6.95 -15.60
CA HIS A 450 -6.58 -6.72 -14.21
C HIS A 450 -7.99 -6.18 -14.04
N VAL A 451 -8.83 -6.92 -13.32
CA VAL A 451 -10.15 -6.47 -12.91
C VAL A 451 -10.11 -5.88 -11.51
N VAL A 452 -10.63 -4.66 -11.37
CA VAL A 452 -10.92 -4.01 -10.09
C VAL A 452 -12.43 -3.99 -9.88
N ALA A 453 -12.93 -4.79 -8.93
CA ALA A 453 -14.36 -5.02 -8.75
C ALA A 453 -14.89 -4.50 -7.41
N SER A 454 -15.98 -3.73 -7.46
CA SER A 454 -16.74 -3.28 -6.26
C SER A 454 -17.98 -4.13 -5.98
N VAL A 455 -18.16 -5.21 -6.74
CA VAL A 455 -19.21 -6.21 -6.62
C VAL A 455 -18.59 -7.61 -6.66
N LYS A 456 -19.33 -8.65 -6.25
CA LYS A 456 -18.90 -10.04 -6.46
C LYS A 456 -18.59 -10.28 -7.94
N PHE A 457 -17.43 -10.88 -8.24
CA PHE A 457 -17.01 -11.10 -9.63
C PHE A 457 -16.31 -12.44 -9.85
N THR A 458 -16.44 -12.95 -11.07
CA THR A 458 -15.75 -14.15 -11.57
C THR A 458 -15.01 -13.77 -12.84
N LEU A 459 -13.69 -13.99 -12.88
CA LEU A 459 -12.87 -13.68 -14.03
C LEU A 459 -13.33 -14.47 -15.27
N GLY A 460 -13.41 -13.78 -16.41
CA GLY A 460 -13.54 -14.43 -17.71
C GLY A 460 -12.26 -15.18 -18.08
N ALA A 461 -12.30 -16.01 -19.13
CA ALA A 461 -11.07 -16.63 -19.64
C ALA A 461 -10.07 -15.55 -20.13
N ASN A 462 -8.76 -15.84 -20.03
CA ASN A 462 -7.67 -14.94 -20.44
C ASN A 462 -7.54 -13.65 -19.60
N VAL A 463 -8.02 -13.66 -18.36
CA VAL A 463 -7.84 -12.54 -17.43
C VAL A 463 -7.12 -13.05 -16.18
N GLU A 464 -6.04 -12.40 -15.78
CA GLU A 464 -5.11 -12.95 -14.80
C GLU A 464 -5.32 -12.41 -13.38
N HIS A 465 -5.73 -11.14 -13.23
CA HIS A 465 -5.75 -10.49 -11.92
C HIS A 465 -7.15 -10.00 -11.52
N LEU A 466 -7.52 -10.19 -10.25
CA LEU A 466 -8.72 -9.63 -9.63
C LEU A 466 -8.37 -8.94 -8.31
N THR A 467 -8.86 -7.71 -8.13
CA THR A 467 -8.84 -7.00 -6.85
C THR A 467 -10.24 -6.56 -6.46
N LEU A 468 -10.68 -6.96 -5.27
CA LEU A 468 -11.94 -6.54 -4.68
C LEU A 468 -11.75 -5.21 -3.94
N VAL A 469 -12.67 -4.27 -4.11
CA VAL A 469 -12.63 -2.95 -3.45
C VAL A 469 -13.93 -2.62 -2.74
N GLY A 470 -13.88 -1.60 -1.88
CA GLY A 470 -15.01 -1.18 -1.05
C GLY A 470 -15.05 -1.89 0.30
N ALA A 471 -16.10 -1.61 1.07
CA ALA A 471 -16.26 -2.08 2.45
C ALA A 471 -17.25 -3.26 2.60
N ALA A 472 -17.85 -3.71 1.50
CA ALA A 472 -18.81 -4.82 1.51
C ALA A 472 -18.08 -6.17 1.49
N PRO A 473 -18.60 -7.20 2.18
CA PRO A 473 -18.07 -8.57 2.08
C PRO A 473 -18.48 -9.15 0.72
N ILE A 474 -17.60 -9.02 -0.27
CA ILE A 474 -17.79 -9.48 -1.64
C ILE A 474 -16.79 -10.60 -1.95
N ASN A 475 -17.15 -11.48 -2.86
CA ASN A 475 -16.37 -12.69 -3.15
C ASN A 475 -15.75 -12.60 -4.54
N GLY A 476 -14.60 -13.26 -4.73
CA GLY A 476 -13.85 -13.29 -5.98
C GLY A 476 -13.68 -14.73 -6.47
N THR A 477 -13.70 -14.92 -7.79
CA THR A 477 -13.40 -16.23 -8.39
C THR A 477 -12.52 -16.01 -9.61
N GLY A 478 -11.43 -16.76 -9.71
CA GLY A 478 -10.53 -16.85 -10.85
C GLY A 478 -11.09 -17.70 -11.99
N ASN A 479 -10.19 -18.28 -12.77
CA ASN A 479 -10.41 -19.09 -13.95
C ASN A 479 -9.35 -20.22 -14.01
N GLU A 480 -9.07 -20.78 -15.18
CA GLU A 480 -8.13 -21.93 -15.34
C GLU A 480 -6.66 -21.49 -15.54
N LEU A 481 -6.35 -20.21 -15.37
CA LEU A 481 -4.99 -19.65 -15.46
C LEU A 481 -4.41 -19.48 -14.05
N ALA A 482 -3.09 -19.31 -13.98
CA ALA A 482 -2.44 -18.81 -12.76
C ALA A 482 -2.90 -17.36 -12.48
N ASN A 483 -3.88 -17.21 -11.59
CA ASN A 483 -4.49 -15.94 -11.24
C ASN A 483 -3.88 -15.31 -9.99
N LYS A 484 -3.99 -13.99 -9.89
CA LYS A 484 -3.76 -13.26 -8.65
C LYS A 484 -5.07 -12.66 -8.15
N LEU A 485 -5.55 -13.14 -7.00
CA LEU A 485 -6.78 -12.69 -6.36
C LEU A 485 -6.45 -11.93 -5.07
N THR A 486 -6.89 -10.68 -4.96
CA THR A 486 -6.73 -9.85 -3.76
C THR A 486 -8.10 -9.40 -3.24
N GLY A 487 -8.39 -9.71 -1.99
CA GLY A 487 -9.60 -9.30 -1.27
C GLY A 487 -9.55 -7.86 -0.76
N ASN A 488 -10.64 -7.43 -0.14
CA ASN A 488 -10.74 -6.17 0.58
C ASN A 488 -10.68 -6.40 2.09
N ALA A 489 -10.78 -5.34 2.91
CA ALA A 489 -10.67 -5.48 4.37
C ALA A 489 -11.90 -6.12 5.05
N ALA A 490 -12.88 -6.64 4.30
CA ALA A 490 -14.02 -7.36 4.83
C ALA A 490 -13.83 -8.87 4.62
N VAL A 491 -14.62 -9.68 5.32
CA VAL A 491 -14.62 -11.15 5.13
C VAL A 491 -15.00 -11.50 3.68
N ASN A 492 -14.11 -12.15 2.97
CA ASN A 492 -14.18 -12.53 1.57
C ASN A 492 -14.09 -14.06 1.40
N GLU A 493 -14.61 -14.55 0.26
CA GLU A 493 -14.35 -15.91 -0.23
C GLU A 493 -13.63 -15.76 -1.58
N LEU A 494 -12.38 -16.23 -1.66
CA LEU A 494 -11.56 -16.20 -2.87
C LEU A 494 -11.34 -17.62 -3.40
N LYS A 495 -11.59 -17.82 -4.69
CA LYS A 495 -11.45 -19.13 -5.36
C LYS A 495 -10.59 -19.02 -6.62
N GLY A 496 -9.41 -19.62 -6.64
CA GLY A 496 -8.50 -19.65 -7.80
C GLY A 496 -9.05 -20.46 -8.97
N LEU A 497 -9.49 -21.69 -8.67
CA LEU A 497 -9.95 -22.77 -9.56
C LEU A 497 -8.82 -23.65 -10.08
N GLY A 498 -8.09 -23.26 -11.12
CA GLY A 498 -6.99 -24.07 -11.63
C GLY A 498 -5.87 -23.19 -12.17
N GLY A 499 -4.65 -23.70 -12.18
CA GLY A 499 -3.46 -22.87 -12.36
C GLY A 499 -2.71 -22.71 -11.04
N ASN A 500 -1.56 -22.04 -11.08
CA ASN A 500 -0.79 -21.77 -9.85
C ASN A 500 -1.18 -20.38 -9.35
N ASP A 501 -2.16 -20.31 -8.46
CA ASP A 501 -2.82 -19.09 -8.04
C ASP A 501 -2.11 -18.41 -6.87
N ILE A 502 -2.27 -17.09 -6.76
CA ILE A 502 -1.87 -16.29 -5.60
C ILE A 502 -3.12 -15.68 -5.00
N LEU A 503 -3.44 -16.05 -3.76
CA LEU A 503 -4.60 -15.59 -3.02
C LEU A 503 -4.17 -14.78 -1.79
N ASP A 504 -4.67 -13.56 -1.69
CA ASP A 504 -4.48 -12.65 -0.55
C ASP A 504 -5.85 -12.12 -0.13
N GLY A 505 -6.35 -12.55 1.04
CA GLY A 505 -7.66 -12.14 1.55
C GLY A 505 -7.72 -10.66 1.97
N GLY A 506 -6.57 -10.09 2.35
CA GLY A 506 -6.52 -8.86 3.14
C GLY A 506 -6.92 -9.10 4.60
N ALA A 507 -7.16 -8.03 5.35
CA ALA A 507 -7.29 -8.06 6.81
C ALA A 507 -8.55 -8.78 7.37
N GLY A 508 -9.39 -9.37 6.53
CA GLY A 508 -10.61 -10.08 6.94
C GLY A 508 -10.29 -11.40 7.64
N ASP A 509 -11.33 -12.12 8.10
CA ASP A 509 -11.20 -13.55 8.41
C ASP A 509 -11.71 -14.32 7.19
N ASP A 510 -10.82 -14.58 6.24
CA ASP A 510 -11.18 -14.93 4.87
C ASP A 510 -11.20 -16.44 4.61
N ASN A 511 -11.96 -16.85 3.59
CA ASN A 511 -11.92 -18.22 3.08
C ASN A 511 -11.18 -18.26 1.75
N LEU A 512 -10.01 -18.90 1.73
CA LEU A 512 -9.14 -18.98 0.55
C LEU A 512 -9.14 -20.41 0.00
N GLN A 513 -9.39 -20.56 -1.30
CA GLN A 513 -9.37 -21.84 -2.00
C GLN A 513 -8.62 -21.66 -3.33
N GLY A 514 -7.42 -22.21 -3.46
CA GLY A 514 -6.59 -22.17 -4.66
C GLY A 514 -7.16 -23.10 -5.73
N GLY A 515 -7.05 -24.40 -5.55
CA GLY A 515 -7.69 -25.39 -6.41
C GLY A 515 -6.70 -26.37 -7.04
N ASP A 516 -6.73 -26.52 -8.36
CA ASP A 516 -5.78 -27.40 -9.07
C ASP A 516 -4.50 -26.63 -9.42
N GLY A 517 -3.39 -26.91 -8.75
CA GLY A 517 -2.08 -26.32 -9.07
C GLY A 517 -1.24 -26.13 -7.82
N ASN A 518 -0.10 -25.45 -7.96
CA ASN A 518 0.71 -25.06 -6.82
C ASN A 518 0.35 -23.63 -6.42
N ASP A 519 -0.44 -23.49 -5.37
CA ASP A 519 -1.02 -22.23 -4.96
C ASP A 519 -0.24 -21.55 -3.83
N ILE A 520 -0.34 -20.23 -3.77
CA ILE A 520 0.26 -19.40 -2.74
C ILE A 520 -0.84 -18.64 -2.01
N TYR A 521 -0.84 -18.76 -0.68
CA TYR A 521 -1.74 -18.05 0.21
C TYR A 521 -0.98 -17.03 1.05
N TYR A 522 -1.46 -15.79 1.08
CA TYR A 522 -1.04 -14.80 2.07
C TYR A 522 -2.09 -14.71 3.17
N VAL A 523 -1.65 -15.00 4.40
CA VAL A 523 -2.49 -15.02 5.60
C VAL A 523 -2.02 -13.93 6.56
N ASP A 524 -2.84 -12.92 6.76
CA ASP A 524 -2.57 -11.81 7.67
C ASP A 524 -3.43 -11.86 8.96
N SER A 525 -4.52 -12.63 8.94
CA SER A 525 -5.35 -12.93 10.10
C SER A 525 -5.24 -14.40 10.51
N ALA A 526 -5.14 -14.67 11.81
CA ALA A 526 -5.25 -16.03 12.33
C ALA A 526 -6.66 -16.64 12.11
N GLY A 527 -7.64 -15.82 11.71
CA GLY A 527 -8.98 -16.26 11.33
C GLY A 527 -9.10 -16.74 9.88
N ASP A 528 -8.07 -16.57 9.04
CA ASP A 528 -8.09 -17.03 7.66
C ASP A 528 -8.10 -18.55 7.56
N VAL A 529 -9.04 -19.07 6.78
CA VAL A 529 -9.22 -20.50 6.55
C VAL A 529 -8.86 -20.84 5.12
N ILE A 530 -7.81 -21.63 4.97
CA ILE A 530 -7.46 -22.23 3.68
C ILE A 530 -8.24 -23.54 3.53
N VAL A 531 -8.93 -23.69 2.41
CA VAL A 531 -9.69 -24.89 2.06
C VAL A 531 -9.17 -25.47 0.76
N GLU A 532 -8.28 -26.45 0.86
CA GLU A 532 -7.95 -27.31 -0.26
C GLU A 532 -9.07 -28.32 -0.45
N LYS A 533 -9.79 -28.22 -1.58
CA LYS A 533 -10.87 -29.16 -1.85
C LYS A 533 -10.28 -30.45 -2.42
N GLU A 534 -10.41 -31.54 -1.66
CA GLU A 534 -10.04 -32.88 -2.14
C GLU A 534 -10.59 -33.18 -3.54
N ASN A 535 -9.69 -33.49 -4.48
CA ASN A 535 -9.90 -34.31 -5.68
C ASN A 535 -10.85 -33.76 -6.78
N LEU A 536 -10.34 -32.88 -7.63
CA LEU A 536 -10.77 -32.78 -9.04
C LEU A 536 -9.64 -32.93 -10.08
N GLY A 537 -8.37 -32.79 -9.70
CA GLY A 537 -7.22 -32.97 -10.60
C GLY A 537 -5.93 -33.35 -9.88
N ALA A 538 -4.79 -33.28 -10.59
CA ALA A 538 -3.47 -33.55 -10.01
C ALA A 538 -3.12 -32.43 -9.03
N GLY A 539 -3.38 -32.65 -7.74
CA GLY A 539 -3.03 -31.69 -6.68
C GLY A 539 -1.58 -31.24 -6.77
N GLY A 540 -1.32 -30.00 -6.34
CA GLY A 540 0.00 -29.41 -6.35
C GLY A 540 0.68 -29.42 -4.98
N THR A 541 1.60 -28.49 -4.81
CA THR A 541 2.33 -28.24 -3.57
C THR A 541 2.07 -26.81 -3.15
N ASP A 542 1.28 -26.66 -2.11
CA ASP A 542 0.70 -25.38 -1.73
C ASP A 542 1.50 -24.72 -0.61
N THR A 543 1.61 -23.38 -0.67
CA THR A 543 2.48 -22.63 0.23
C THR A 543 1.75 -21.48 0.90
N VAL A 544 1.82 -21.44 2.23
CA VAL A 544 1.29 -20.35 3.03
C VAL A 544 2.42 -19.42 3.47
N TYR A 545 2.26 -18.13 3.20
CA TYR A 545 3.05 -17.06 3.81
C TYR A 545 2.20 -16.36 4.85
N THR A 546 2.69 -16.23 6.08
CA THR A 546 1.93 -15.59 7.15
C THR A 546 2.76 -14.63 7.99
N THR A 547 2.10 -13.61 8.53
CA THR A 547 2.67 -12.70 9.54
C THR A 547 2.12 -12.93 10.96
N ALA A 548 1.29 -13.97 11.13
CA ALA A 548 0.74 -14.42 12.40
C ALA A 548 1.14 -15.87 12.68
N SER A 549 1.00 -16.33 13.93
CA SER A 549 1.13 -17.76 14.22
C SER A 549 0.03 -18.54 13.48
N TYR A 550 0.40 -19.63 12.81
CA TYR A 550 -0.54 -20.33 11.93
C TYR A 550 -0.39 -21.86 12.01
N THR A 551 -1.53 -22.53 11.86
CA THR A 551 -1.63 -23.99 11.76
C THR A 551 -2.12 -24.34 10.37
N LEU A 552 -1.36 -25.15 9.63
CA LEU A 552 -1.74 -25.56 8.28
C LEU A 552 -3.08 -26.31 8.28
N SER A 553 -3.95 -25.90 7.36
CA SER A 553 -5.11 -26.70 6.97
C SER A 553 -4.66 -28.05 6.40
N LYS A 554 -5.58 -29.02 6.37
CA LYS A 554 -5.35 -30.31 5.71
C LYS A 554 -4.97 -30.10 4.24
N ASP A 555 -4.07 -30.95 3.74
CA ASP A 555 -3.68 -31.02 2.32
C ASP A 555 -2.89 -29.80 1.82
N VAL A 556 -2.34 -29.00 2.75
CA VAL A 556 -1.35 -27.94 2.45
C VAL A 556 0.03 -28.39 2.94
N GLU A 557 1.06 -28.22 2.11
CA GLU A 557 2.39 -28.79 2.39
C GLU A 557 3.34 -27.82 3.08
N ASN A 558 3.36 -26.55 2.67
CA ASN A 558 4.42 -25.62 3.09
C ASN A 558 3.87 -24.43 3.90
N LEU A 559 4.58 -24.08 4.98
CA LEU A 559 4.32 -22.88 5.78
C LEU A 559 5.60 -22.07 5.94
N VAL A 560 5.54 -20.79 5.61
CA VAL A 560 6.64 -19.83 5.73
C VAL A 560 6.20 -18.66 6.61
N LEU A 561 6.85 -18.51 7.76
CA LEU A 561 6.67 -17.36 8.62
C LEU A 561 7.41 -16.16 8.05
N SER A 562 6.73 -15.02 7.97
CA SER A 562 7.29 -13.76 7.47
C SER A 562 7.54 -12.78 8.62
N GLY A 563 8.42 -11.80 8.39
CA GLY A 563 8.73 -10.76 9.36
C GLY A 563 9.75 -11.16 10.44
N SER A 564 9.63 -10.55 11.62
CA SER A 564 10.57 -10.73 12.75
C SER A 564 9.87 -10.93 14.09
N ALA A 565 8.54 -11.12 14.07
CA ALA A 565 7.78 -11.41 15.27
C ALA A 565 8.03 -12.84 15.76
N HIS A 566 7.90 -13.05 17.08
CA HIS A 566 7.94 -14.38 17.70
C HIS A 566 6.60 -15.09 17.46
N ILE A 567 6.44 -15.65 16.26
CA ILE A 567 5.25 -16.37 15.80
C ILE A 567 5.57 -17.85 15.58
N ASN A 568 4.55 -18.70 15.48
CA ASN A 568 4.73 -20.16 15.46
C ASN A 568 4.18 -20.79 14.17
N ALA A 569 4.83 -21.87 13.75
CA ALA A 569 4.44 -22.68 12.59
C ALA A 569 4.02 -24.08 13.07
N ILE A 570 2.77 -24.44 12.82
CA ILE A 570 2.24 -25.77 13.13
C ILE A 570 1.80 -26.44 11.82
N GLY A 571 2.33 -27.62 11.55
CA GLY A 571 1.98 -28.45 10.39
C GLY A 571 0.62 -29.11 10.51
N ASN A 572 0.35 -30.07 9.64
CA ASN A 572 -0.83 -30.94 9.65
C ASN A 572 -0.40 -32.42 9.78
N ALA A 573 -1.19 -33.37 9.29
CA ALA A 573 -0.86 -34.80 9.43
C ALA A 573 -0.06 -35.39 8.25
N SER A 574 0.27 -34.56 7.26
CA SER A 574 1.05 -34.89 6.07
C SER A 574 2.52 -34.50 6.28
N ALA A 575 3.40 -34.87 5.35
CA ALA A 575 4.79 -34.39 5.37
C ALA A 575 4.83 -32.90 4.99
N ASN A 576 5.19 -32.05 5.93
CA ASN A 576 5.23 -30.60 5.78
C ASN A 576 6.65 -30.03 5.68
N VAL A 577 6.75 -28.86 5.05
CA VAL A 577 7.94 -28.00 5.12
C VAL A 577 7.59 -26.75 5.89
N LEU A 578 8.14 -26.61 7.09
CA LEU A 578 7.94 -25.48 7.99
C LEU A 578 9.21 -24.62 8.01
N THR A 579 9.07 -23.35 7.64
CA THR A 579 10.17 -22.36 7.66
C THR A 579 9.81 -21.22 8.60
N GLY A 580 10.58 -21.05 9.66
CA GLY A 580 10.50 -19.94 10.59
C GLY A 580 11.09 -18.65 10.03
N ASN A 581 11.07 -17.60 10.86
CA ASN A 581 11.51 -16.27 10.51
C ASN A 581 12.78 -15.90 11.31
N SER A 582 12.92 -14.65 11.75
CA SER A 582 14.08 -14.19 12.53
C SER A 582 13.80 -14.01 14.03
N GLY A 583 12.58 -14.31 14.44
CA GLY A 583 12.19 -14.36 15.84
C GLY A 583 12.17 -15.80 16.33
N ASN A 584 12.27 -15.97 17.64
CA ASN A 584 12.09 -17.27 18.30
C ASN A 584 10.73 -17.91 17.93
N ASN A 585 10.77 -19.01 17.20
CA ASN A 585 9.61 -19.72 16.68
C ASN A 585 9.44 -21.09 17.35
N ILE A 586 8.19 -21.52 17.51
CA ILE A 586 7.86 -22.94 17.73
C ILE A 586 7.50 -23.55 16.37
N LEU A 587 8.21 -24.60 15.99
CA LEU A 587 7.96 -25.42 14.81
C LEU A 587 7.51 -26.82 15.25
N ASP A 588 6.26 -27.16 14.95
CA ASP A 588 5.68 -28.47 15.23
C ASP A 588 5.07 -29.05 13.96
N GLY A 589 5.76 -30.03 13.35
CA GLY A 589 5.27 -30.76 12.18
C GLY A 589 3.99 -31.56 12.43
N GLN A 590 3.59 -31.75 13.70
CA GLN A 590 2.61 -32.73 14.10
C GLN A 590 2.98 -34.13 13.60
N ALA A 591 2.14 -34.80 12.81
CA ALA A 591 2.46 -36.13 12.31
C ALA A 591 2.88 -36.01 10.85
N GLY A 592 3.84 -36.80 10.40
CA GLY A 592 4.37 -36.60 9.04
C GLY A 592 5.84 -36.88 9.05
N ALA A 593 6.49 -36.81 7.90
CA ALA A 593 7.95 -36.78 7.85
C ALA A 593 8.34 -35.35 7.49
N ASP A 594 8.54 -34.53 8.51
CA ASP A 594 8.55 -33.08 8.34
C ASP A 594 9.96 -32.51 8.18
N LEU A 595 10.08 -31.40 7.45
CA LEU A 595 11.28 -30.58 7.40
C LEU A 595 11.01 -29.26 8.13
N MET A 596 11.70 -29.03 9.24
CA MET A 596 11.56 -27.82 10.05
C MET A 596 12.87 -27.02 10.00
N THR A 597 12.78 -25.76 9.58
CA THR A 597 13.92 -24.81 9.52
C THR A 597 13.55 -23.56 10.30
N GLY A 598 14.27 -23.26 11.38
CA GLY A 598 13.93 -22.21 12.36
C GLY A 598 14.31 -20.82 11.88
N GLY A 599 15.57 -20.65 11.46
CA GLY A 599 16.03 -19.42 10.83
C GLY A 599 17.05 -18.68 11.69
N LEU A 600 16.67 -17.52 12.22
CA LEU A 600 17.42 -16.83 13.26
C LEU A 600 16.54 -16.73 14.50
N GLY A 601 17.16 -16.57 15.67
CA GLY A 601 16.45 -16.60 16.94
C GLY A 601 16.62 -17.96 17.61
N ASN A 602 16.10 -18.08 18.82
CA ASN A 602 16.17 -19.33 19.57
C ASN A 602 14.88 -20.11 19.32
N ASP A 603 14.97 -21.14 18.49
CA ASP A 603 13.82 -21.86 17.97
C ASP A 603 13.58 -23.17 18.74
N THR A 604 12.32 -23.59 18.75
CA THR A 604 11.88 -24.83 19.42
C THR A 604 11.23 -25.77 18.42
N TYR A 605 11.73 -26.99 18.36
CA TYR A 605 11.29 -28.03 17.45
C TYR A 605 10.62 -29.18 18.19
N TYR A 606 9.48 -29.65 17.68
CA TYR A 606 8.85 -30.88 18.14
C TYR A 606 9.09 -32.02 17.16
N VAL A 607 9.86 -33.02 17.59
CA VAL A 607 10.18 -34.21 16.80
C VAL A 607 9.44 -35.39 17.39
N ASN A 608 8.50 -35.94 16.64
CA ASN A 608 7.67 -37.06 17.12
C ASN A 608 7.56 -38.20 16.09
N HIS A 609 8.06 -38.01 14.88
CA HIS A 609 8.10 -39.02 13.85
C HIS A 609 9.53 -39.23 13.34
N SER A 610 9.88 -40.47 12.99
CA SER A 610 11.26 -40.85 12.61
C SER A 610 11.75 -40.24 11.31
N GLY A 611 10.83 -39.65 10.52
CA GLY A 611 11.13 -38.95 9.30
C GLY A 611 11.36 -37.44 9.50
N ASP A 612 11.17 -36.92 10.71
CA ASP A 612 11.31 -35.50 10.99
C ASP A 612 12.78 -35.09 10.92
N THR A 613 13.02 -33.95 10.28
CA THR A 613 14.33 -33.37 10.08
C THR A 613 14.32 -31.92 10.54
N VAL A 614 15.32 -31.57 11.35
CA VAL A 614 15.57 -30.21 11.80
C VAL A 614 16.78 -29.68 11.03
N ALA A 615 16.68 -28.47 10.51
CA ALA A 615 17.74 -27.79 9.78
C ALA A 615 17.99 -26.42 10.38
N GLU A 616 19.24 -26.19 10.82
CA GLU A 616 19.65 -24.91 11.40
C GLU A 616 20.87 -24.30 10.71
N ASN A 617 20.90 -22.98 10.71
CA ASN A 617 22.04 -22.22 10.21
C ASN A 617 23.10 -22.06 11.30
N ALA A 618 24.36 -21.91 10.89
CA ALA A 618 25.40 -21.50 11.82
C ALA A 618 25.07 -20.09 12.36
N ASP A 619 25.27 -19.88 13.66
CA ASP A 619 24.91 -18.63 14.36
C ASP A 619 23.40 -18.29 14.30
N GLY A 620 22.52 -19.29 14.12
CA GLY A 620 21.05 -19.14 14.09
C GLY A 620 20.48 -18.71 15.44
N GLY A 621 20.98 -19.28 16.53
CA GLY A 621 20.54 -18.98 17.89
C GLY A 621 21.01 -20.06 18.85
N THR A 622 20.20 -20.33 19.87
CA THR A 622 20.34 -21.51 20.73
C THR A 622 19.04 -22.29 20.67
N ASP A 623 19.08 -23.41 19.96
CA ASP A 623 17.87 -24.08 19.48
C ASP A 623 17.61 -25.36 20.27
N THR A 624 16.32 -25.69 20.45
CA THR A 624 15.88 -26.78 21.32
C THR A 624 14.99 -27.76 20.60
N VAL A 625 15.37 -29.05 20.63
CA VAL A 625 14.51 -30.14 20.17
C VAL A 625 13.85 -30.81 21.36
N TYR A 626 12.52 -30.80 21.38
CA TYR A 626 11.71 -31.71 22.18
C TYR A 626 11.41 -32.96 21.37
N SER A 627 11.90 -34.11 21.82
CA SER A 627 11.67 -35.37 21.11
C SER A 627 10.89 -36.38 21.94
N SER A 628 9.84 -36.95 21.35
CA SER A 628 9.11 -38.10 21.90
C SER A 628 9.57 -39.44 21.33
N ILE A 629 10.64 -39.42 20.51
CA ILE A 629 11.32 -40.58 19.95
C ILE A 629 12.81 -40.55 20.28
N SER A 630 13.55 -41.59 19.91
CA SER A 630 15.02 -41.50 19.98
C SER A 630 15.51 -40.56 18.88
N TYR A 631 16.43 -39.65 19.22
CA TYR A 631 16.83 -38.58 18.31
C TYR A 631 18.34 -38.28 18.36
N VAL A 632 18.86 -37.86 17.21
CA VAL A 632 20.23 -37.38 17.03
C VAL A 632 20.13 -35.93 16.59
N LEU A 633 20.74 -35.01 17.33
CA LEU A 633 20.70 -33.58 17.00
C LEU A 633 21.32 -33.33 15.62
N ALA A 634 20.62 -32.54 14.81
CA ALA A 634 21.17 -31.99 13.58
C ALA A 634 22.35 -31.05 13.89
N PRO A 635 23.25 -30.76 12.94
CA PRO A 635 24.27 -29.73 13.12
C PRO A 635 23.63 -28.38 13.50
N ASN A 636 24.35 -27.58 14.28
CA ASN A 636 23.94 -26.24 14.73
C ASN A 636 22.75 -26.21 15.71
N VAL A 637 22.31 -27.36 16.25
CA VAL A 637 21.30 -27.42 17.30
C VAL A 637 21.96 -27.73 18.64
N GLU A 638 21.69 -26.96 19.68
CA GLU A 638 22.39 -27.04 20.96
C GLU A 638 21.70 -27.98 21.95
N ASN A 639 20.36 -27.99 22.01
CA ASN A 639 19.63 -28.63 23.11
C ASN A 639 18.72 -29.77 22.66
N LEU A 640 18.72 -30.88 23.42
CA LEU A 640 17.80 -32.01 23.25
C LEU A 640 17.10 -32.33 24.57
N ILE A 641 15.78 -32.42 24.54
CA ILE A 641 14.95 -32.86 25.67
C ILE A 641 14.09 -34.04 25.23
N LEU A 642 14.34 -35.21 25.80
CA LEU A 642 13.52 -36.40 25.59
C LEU A 642 12.26 -36.33 26.46
N GLN A 643 11.12 -36.69 25.88
CA GLN A 643 9.81 -36.64 26.53
C GLN A 643 9.23 -38.06 26.71
N GLY A 644 8.21 -38.18 27.57
CA GLY A 644 7.52 -39.44 27.84
C GLY A 644 8.27 -40.37 28.79
N PHE A 645 7.86 -41.65 28.83
CA PHE A 645 8.39 -42.66 29.77
C PHE A 645 9.07 -43.84 29.06
N ALA A 646 9.13 -43.81 27.73
CA ALA A 646 9.78 -44.86 26.95
C ALA A 646 11.30 -44.77 27.11
N ALA A 647 12.00 -45.91 27.01
CA ALA A 647 13.46 -45.96 26.95
C ALA A 647 13.98 -45.38 25.63
N LEU A 648 13.96 -44.06 25.52
CA LEU A 648 14.43 -43.29 24.37
C LEU A 648 15.94 -43.06 24.46
N ASN A 649 16.56 -42.76 23.32
CA ASN A 649 17.99 -42.49 23.27
C ASN A 649 18.23 -41.10 22.66
N GLY A 650 19.21 -40.38 23.17
CA GLY A 650 19.60 -39.06 22.72
C GLY A 650 21.05 -39.06 22.28
N THR A 651 21.36 -38.36 21.20
CA THR A 651 22.74 -38.15 20.75
C THR A 651 22.92 -36.71 20.33
N GLY A 652 23.94 -36.04 20.86
CA GLY A 652 24.32 -34.70 20.46
C GLY A 652 25.06 -34.67 19.12
N ASN A 653 25.73 -33.55 18.85
CA ASN A 653 26.48 -33.29 17.63
C ASN A 653 27.94 -32.90 17.95
N THR A 654 28.48 -31.88 17.31
CA THR A 654 29.87 -31.41 17.52
C THR A 654 29.96 -30.16 18.39
N LEU A 655 28.83 -29.64 18.85
CA LEU A 655 28.72 -28.45 19.70
C LEU A 655 28.79 -28.84 21.18
N ALA A 656 28.83 -27.84 22.06
CA ALA A 656 28.58 -28.07 23.48
C ALA A 656 27.06 -28.22 23.70
N ASN A 657 26.56 -29.46 23.69
CA ASN A 657 25.15 -29.75 23.77
C ASN A 657 24.63 -29.83 25.20
N PHE A 658 23.35 -29.49 25.37
CA PHE A 658 22.58 -29.76 26.59
C PHE A 658 21.55 -30.85 26.33
N ILE A 659 21.72 -32.01 26.94
CA ILE A 659 20.89 -33.20 26.68
C ILE A 659 20.20 -33.66 27.96
N VAL A 660 18.88 -33.68 27.95
CA VAL A 660 18.04 -34.16 29.07
C VAL A 660 17.27 -35.39 28.61
N GLY A 661 17.53 -36.52 29.28
CA GLY A 661 16.75 -37.73 29.15
C GLY A 661 15.38 -37.63 29.85
N ASN A 662 14.60 -38.69 29.70
CA ASN A 662 13.28 -38.81 30.30
C ASN A 662 13.34 -39.79 31.49
N ASP A 663 12.20 -40.31 31.95
CA ASP A 663 12.17 -41.21 33.12
C ASP A 663 12.42 -42.69 32.76
N GLY A 664 12.61 -42.99 31.47
CA GLY A 664 12.94 -44.34 30.99
C GLY A 664 14.44 -44.57 30.97
N ALA A 665 14.89 -45.83 30.96
CA ALA A 665 16.30 -46.17 30.85
C ALA A 665 16.89 -45.70 29.50
N ASN A 666 17.51 -44.52 29.49
CA ASN A 666 17.99 -43.84 28.30
C ASN A 666 19.42 -44.25 27.95
N LYS A 667 19.76 -44.14 26.66
CA LYS A 667 21.16 -44.04 26.23
C LYS A 667 21.42 -42.65 25.70
N LEU A 668 22.25 -41.89 26.41
CA LEU A 668 22.62 -40.53 26.05
C LEU A 668 24.08 -40.51 25.60
N SER A 669 24.37 -39.83 24.49
CA SER A 669 25.72 -39.60 24.00
C SER A 669 25.91 -38.11 23.72
N GLY A 670 26.91 -37.46 24.30
CA GLY A 670 27.19 -36.05 24.05
C GLY A 670 27.77 -35.83 22.65
N GLY A 671 28.91 -36.46 22.37
CA GLY A 671 29.52 -36.44 21.04
C GLY A 671 30.91 -35.82 21.06
N LEU A 672 31.11 -34.72 20.32
CA LEU A 672 32.28 -33.85 20.50
C LEU A 672 31.79 -32.55 21.12
N GLY A 673 32.68 -31.81 21.79
CA GLY A 673 32.30 -30.57 22.48
C GLY A 673 32.16 -30.80 23.99
N ASN A 674 32.00 -29.72 24.75
CA ASN A 674 31.88 -29.84 26.21
C ASN A 674 30.40 -29.96 26.58
N ASP A 675 29.91 -31.19 26.66
CA ASP A 675 28.49 -31.47 26.79
C ASP A 675 28.00 -31.43 28.24
N THR A 676 26.72 -31.14 28.42
CA THR A 676 26.02 -31.26 29.70
C THR A 676 24.84 -32.20 29.56
N LEU A 677 24.89 -33.33 30.27
CA LEU A 677 23.91 -34.41 30.16
C LEU A 677 23.20 -34.66 31.49
N GLN A 678 21.90 -34.93 31.43
CA GLN A 678 21.09 -35.36 32.56
C GLN A 678 20.30 -36.60 32.16
N GLY A 679 20.55 -37.73 32.81
CA GLY A 679 19.88 -39.01 32.52
C GLY A 679 18.38 -38.97 32.76
N GLY A 680 17.97 -38.48 33.95
CA GLY A 680 16.58 -38.50 34.38
C GLY A 680 16.39 -39.53 35.48
N LEU A 681 15.28 -40.26 35.43
CA LEU A 681 15.06 -41.44 36.28
C LEU A 681 15.38 -42.71 35.46
N GLY A 682 15.43 -43.86 36.13
CA GLY A 682 15.70 -45.13 35.46
C GLY A 682 17.19 -45.45 35.41
N ASP A 683 17.54 -46.58 34.81
CA ASP A 683 18.92 -47.05 34.73
C ASP A 683 19.56 -46.57 33.41
N ASP A 684 20.19 -45.40 33.42
CA ASP A 684 20.68 -44.78 32.18
C ASP A 684 22.07 -45.25 31.77
N THR A 685 22.41 -45.09 30.48
CA THR A 685 23.78 -45.17 29.99
C THR A 685 24.14 -43.83 29.37
N ILE A 686 25.07 -43.10 29.99
CA ILE A 686 25.47 -41.76 29.56
C ILE A 686 26.94 -41.82 29.12
N ASP A 687 27.18 -41.47 27.87
CA ASP A 687 28.52 -41.32 27.29
C ASP A 687 28.75 -39.83 27.02
N GLY A 688 29.69 -39.18 27.70
CA GLY A 688 30.00 -37.77 27.45
C GLY A 688 30.56 -37.58 26.04
N GLY A 689 31.56 -38.40 25.70
CA GLY A 689 32.16 -38.42 24.37
C GLY A 689 33.59 -37.93 24.42
N ALA A 690 33.94 -36.98 23.55
CA ALA A 690 35.25 -36.35 23.55
C ALA A 690 35.14 -34.91 24.07
N ASP A 691 36.26 -34.38 24.58
CA ASP A 691 36.37 -33.10 25.27
C ASP A 691 35.99 -33.18 26.76
N THR A 692 35.44 -32.13 27.38
CA THR A 692 35.19 -32.11 28.84
C THR A 692 33.69 -32.08 29.11
N ASP A 693 33.18 -33.22 29.55
CA ASP A 693 31.74 -33.41 29.68
C ASP A 693 31.28 -33.40 31.14
N THR A 694 30.06 -32.91 31.34
CA THR A 694 29.42 -32.79 32.64
C THR A 694 28.13 -33.60 32.68
N VAL A 695 28.03 -34.55 33.62
CA VAL A 695 26.76 -35.18 33.96
C VAL A 695 26.17 -34.52 35.19
N VAL A 696 24.90 -34.13 35.12
CA VAL A 696 24.20 -33.40 36.16
C VAL A 696 23.20 -34.30 36.88
N TYR A 697 23.33 -34.32 38.21
CA TYR A 697 22.41 -34.95 39.13
C TYR A 697 21.76 -33.88 40.02
N ALA A 698 20.45 -33.99 40.15
CA ALA A 698 19.63 -33.12 40.97
C ALA A 698 20.00 -33.12 42.46
N GLY A 699 20.25 -34.31 43.03
CA GLY A 699 20.50 -34.45 44.46
C GLY A 699 21.93 -34.10 44.89
N THR A 700 22.15 -34.07 46.21
CA THR A 700 23.48 -33.89 46.78
C THR A 700 24.39 -35.10 46.53
N ARG A 701 25.71 -34.94 46.56
CA ARG A 701 26.68 -36.03 46.42
C ARG A 701 26.42 -37.19 47.38
N ALA A 702 25.91 -36.93 48.58
CA ALA A 702 25.60 -37.96 49.57
C ALA A 702 24.42 -38.87 49.19
N SER A 703 23.54 -38.42 48.28
CA SER A 703 22.38 -39.18 47.81
C SER A 703 22.74 -40.28 46.80
N TYR A 704 23.96 -40.27 46.27
CA TYR A 704 24.39 -41.16 45.20
C TYR A 704 25.60 -42.02 45.62
N ALA A 705 25.51 -43.32 45.33
CA ALA A 705 26.63 -44.24 45.42
C ALA A 705 27.41 -44.22 44.09
N LEU A 706 28.71 -43.93 44.16
CA LEU A 706 29.61 -43.97 43.00
C LEU A 706 30.47 -45.23 43.05
N ASN A 707 30.39 -46.08 42.03
CA ASN A 707 31.17 -47.31 41.90
C ASN A 707 31.88 -47.36 40.55
N GLY A 708 33.15 -47.72 40.50
CA GLY A 708 33.92 -47.81 39.24
C GLY A 708 34.99 -46.74 39.09
N THR A 709 35.44 -46.49 37.86
CA THR A 709 36.54 -45.57 37.51
C THR A 709 36.03 -44.46 36.58
N LEU A 710 36.79 -43.39 36.36
CA LEU A 710 36.36 -42.27 35.52
C LEU A 710 35.90 -42.63 34.10
N VAL A 711 36.42 -43.71 33.53
CA VAL A 711 36.05 -44.16 32.17
C VAL A 711 34.80 -45.06 32.13
N ASP A 712 34.43 -45.65 33.27
CA ASP A 712 33.29 -46.55 33.45
C ASP A 712 32.86 -46.47 34.93
N ARG A 713 31.86 -45.63 35.22
CA ARG A 713 31.37 -45.38 36.58
C ARG A 713 29.86 -45.60 36.64
N THR A 714 29.42 -46.36 37.64
CA THR A 714 28.01 -46.43 38.00
C THR A 714 27.69 -45.40 39.08
N VAL A 715 26.65 -44.60 38.86
CA VAL A 715 26.08 -43.65 39.81
C VAL A 715 24.68 -44.13 40.16
N SER A 716 24.46 -44.58 41.38
CA SER A 716 23.17 -45.13 41.78
C SER A 716 22.53 -44.38 42.94
N SER A 717 21.21 -44.23 42.88
CA SER A 717 20.36 -43.68 43.94
C SER A 717 19.11 -44.55 44.10
N ALA A 718 18.07 -44.03 44.74
CA ALA A 718 16.75 -44.65 44.74
C ALA A 718 16.00 -44.50 43.40
N GLU A 719 16.47 -43.61 42.53
CA GLU A 719 15.84 -43.23 41.25
C GLU A 719 16.30 -44.12 40.09
N GLY A 720 17.38 -44.89 40.29
CA GLY A 720 18.00 -45.73 39.27
C GLY A 720 19.50 -45.89 39.45
N ALA A 721 20.13 -46.64 38.55
CA ALA A 721 21.57 -46.84 38.49
C ALA A 721 22.12 -46.54 37.10
N ASP A 722 22.76 -45.38 36.97
CA ASP A 722 23.30 -44.90 35.69
C ASP A 722 24.71 -45.39 35.48
N THR A 723 25.05 -45.68 34.23
CA THR A 723 26.40 -46.02 33.79
C THR A 723 26.98 -44.88 32.98
N LEU A 724 28.01 -44.22 33.51
CA LEU A 724 28.72 -43.11 32.89
C LEU A 724 30.00 -43.59 32.20
N LYS A 725 30.25 -43.07 31.00
CA LYS A 725 31.46 -43.27 30.20
C LYS A 725 31.96 -41.95 29.67
N ASN A 726 33.28 -41.77 29.62
CA ASN A 726 33.92 -40.55 29.12
C ASN A 726 33.30 -39.27 29.70
N VAL A 727 33.22 -39.20 31.04
CA VAL A 727 32.69 -38.03 31.77
C VAL A 727 33.74 -37.52 32.74
N GLU A 728 34.14 -36.27 32.57
CA GLU A 728 35.18 -35.63 33.39
C GLU A 728 34.59 -35.00 34.65
N ILE A 729 33.33 -34.57 34.60
CA ILE A 729 32.67 -33.81 35.66
C ILE A 729 31.33 -34.44 36.00
N ILE A 730 31.10 -34.70 37.28
CA ILE A 730 29.77 -35.01 37.81
C ILE A 730 29.33 -33.87 38.71
N GLN A 731 28.27 -33.19 38.32
CA GLN A 731 27.68 -32.09 39.07
C GLN A 731 26.53 -32.61 39.93
N PHE A 732 26.62 -32.35 41.24
CA PHE A 732 25.54 -32.55 42.20
C PHE A 732 25.06 -31.17 42.70
N SER A 733 23.93 -31.09 43.38
CA SER A 733 23.43 -29.79 43.88
C SER A 733 24.31 -29.13 44.95
N ASP A 734 25.19 -29.89 45.63
CA ASP A 734 26.07 -29.40 46.71
C ASP A 734 27.55 -29.24 46.31
N GLY A 735 27.88 -29.46 45.04
CA GLY A 735 29.24 -29.34 44.52
C GLY A 735 29.48 -30.27 43.35
N ARG A 736 30.72 -30.30 42.85
CA ARG A 736 31.09 -31.10 41.69
C ARG A 736 32.24 -32.04 41.98
N LEU A 737 32.22 -33.18 41.32
CA LEU A 737 33.31 -34.13 41.27
C LEU A 737 34.03 -33.94 39.93
N VAL A 738 35.24 -33.36 39.96
CA VAL A 738 36.08 -33.18 38.76
C VAL A 738 37.18 -34.23 38.80
N GLY A 739 37.13 -35.18 37.88
CA GLY A 739 37.88 -36.42 38.03
C GLY A 739 37.51 -37.15 39.32
N GLU A 740 38.49 -37.46 40.16
CA GLU A 740 38.28 -38.10 41.48
C GLU A 740 38.29 -37.09 42.65
N VAL A 741 38.29 -35.78 42.36
CA VAL A 741 38.38 -34.73 43.39
C VAL A 741 37.01 -34.12 43.64
N TRP A 742 36.47 -34.36 44.83
CA TRP A 742 35.26 -33.70 45.31
C TRP A 742 35.54 -32.22 45.64
N GLN A 743 34.78 -31.32 45.01
CA GLN A 743 34.83 -29.87 45.20
C GLN A 743 33.49 -29.38 45.79
N PRO A 744 33.31 -29.44 47.13
CA PRO A 744 32.07 -29.01 47.78
C PRO A 744 31.88 -27.49 47.63
N GLY A 745 30.64 -27.06 47.41
CA GLY A 745 30.28 -25.65 47.27
C GLY A 745 30.77 -24.97 45.98
N VAL A 746 31.54 -25.69 45.15
CA VAL A 746 31.85 -25.27 43.79
C VAL A 746 30.72 -25.77 42.89
N VAL A 747 29.66 -24.98 42.84
CA VAL A 747 28.70 -24.99 41.72
C VAL A 747 29.35 -24.14 40.63
N LEU A 748 29.30 -24.56 39.35
CA LEU A 748 29.87 -23.75 38.26
C LEU A 748 29.37 -22.29 38.37
N PRO A 749 30.26 -21.27 38.27
CA PRO A 749 29.80 -19.96 37.88
C PRO A 749 29.36 -20.10 36.43
N ASN A 750 28.04 -20.17 36.23
CA ASN A 750 27.36 -20.22 34.93
C ASN A 750 27.27 -21.64 34.33
N ASN A 751 26.21 -22.37 34.69
CA ASN A 751 25.43 -23.16 33.74
C ASN A 751 24.78 -22.15 32.77
N PRO A 752 25.24 -22.01 31.50
CA PRO A 752 25.13 -20.86 30.57
C PRO A 752 24.54 -19.49 31.02
N GLY A 753 24.67 -19.14 32.29
CA GLY A 753 23.86 -18.15 33.00
C GLY A 753 24.67 -16.95 33.47
N ASN A 754 25.42 -16.33 32.55
CA ASN A 754 25.90 -14.97 32.76
C ASN A 754 25.72 -14.09 31.51
N PRO A 755 24.54 -13.47 31.32
CA PRO A 755 24.37 -12.31 30.47
C PRO A 755 24.51 -11.04 31.33
N ASN A 756 25.66 -10.79 31.94
CA ASN A 756 25.95 -9.49 32.55
C ASN A 756 27.28 -8.91 32.05
N THR A 757 27.30 -8.58 30.75
CA THR A 757 27.87 -7.31 30.29
C THR A 757 26.84 -6.62 29.38
N PRO A 758 26.43 -5.37 29.67
CA PRO A 758 25.19 -4.80 29.17
C PRO A 758 25.34 -4.20 27.76
N SER A 759 24.45 -4.56 26.85
CA SER A 759 23.76 -3.62 25.93
C SER A 759 22.78 -4.35 25.01
N ASN A 760 21.49 -4.01 25.11
CA ASN A 760 20.45 -3.94 24.06
C ASN A 760 19.13 -4.66 24.44
N PRO A 761 17.95 -3.97 24.47
CA PRO A 761 16.73 -4.47 25.11
C PRO A 761 15.78 -5.26 24.16
N SER A 762 16.29 -6.26 23.44
CA SER A 762 15.47 -7.04 22.49
C SER A 762 15.80 -8.54 22.47
N ASN A 763 16.12 -9.13 23.62
CA ASN A 763 16.38 -10.55 23.76
C ASN A 763 15.63 -11.09 24.98
N PRO A 764 14.55 -11.88 24.84
CA PRO A 764 14.10 -12.73 25.93
C PRO A 764 15.10 -13.89 26.03
N ALA A 765 16.23 -13.61 26.67
CA ALA A 765 17.03 -14.66 27.25
C ALA A 765 16.15 -15.33 28.30
N ILE A 766 15.75 -16.58 28.05
CA ILE A 766 15.44 -17.46 29.17
C ILE A 766 16.41 -18.63 29.14
N PRO A 767 17.44 -18.60 30.00
CA PRO A 767 18.00 -19.82 30.53
C PRO A 767 16.90 -20.47 31.38
N VAL A 768 16.49 -21.69 31.02
CA VAL A 768 15.58 -22.51 31.84
C VAL A 768 16.18 -22.62 33.24
N GLU A 769 15.54 -22.03 34.24
CA GLU A 769 15.93 -22.30 35.63
C GLU A 769 15.40 -23.70 36.00
N THR A 770 16.26 -24.71 35.84
CA THR A 770 16.00 -26.06 36.33
C THR A 770 16.35 -26.14 37.82
N ARG A 771 15.35 -26.34 38.69
CA ARG A 771 15.56 -26.63 40.11
C ARG A 771 14.95 -27.98 40.46
N VAL A 772 15.74 -28.83 41.09
CA VAL A 772 15.25 -30.11 41.60
C VAL A 772 15.56 -30.18 43.09
N GLY A 773 14.51 -30.37 43.88
CA GLY A 773 14.56 -30.59 45.32
C GLY A 773 15.05 -31.98 45.68
N SER A 774 14.93 -32.34 46.95
CA SER A 774 15.33 -33.64 47.47
C SER A 774 14.15 -34.38 48.07
N SER A 775 14.38 -35.45 48.84
CA SER A 775 13.31 -36.13 49.57
C SER A 775 12.95 -35.42 50.90
N ARG A 776 13.18 -34.11 51.03
CA ARG A 776 12.92 -33.32 52.23
C ARG A 776 11.94 -32.20 51.91
N SER A 777 11.26 -31.68 52.93
CA SER A 777 10.48 -30.46 52.78
C SER A 777 11.35 -29.23 52.51
N GLU A 778 11.15 -28.60 51.36
CA GLU A 778 11.97 -27.51 50.83
C GLU A 778 11.12 -26.30 50.40
N ASN A 779 11.77 -25.14 50.23
CA ASN A 779 11.15 -23.96 49.61
C ASN A 779 11.87 -23.70 48.28
N LEU A 780 11.25 -24.07 47.17
CA LEU A 780 11.79 -23.98 45.83
C LEU A 780 11.18 -22.76 45.12
N LEU A 781 11.94 -21.66 45.14
CA LEU A 781 11.51 -20.39 44.58
C LEU A 781 12.15 -20.13 43.22
N GLY A 782 11.34 -20.19 42.17
CA GLY A 782 11.61 -19.71 40.83
C GLY A 782 11.75 -18.20 40.72
N ASN A 783 11.78 -17.71 39.48
CA ASN A 783 12.02 -16.33 39.10
C ASN A 783 11.00 -15.87 38.02
N GLU A 784 11.12 -14.65 37.49
CA GLU A 784 10.12 -14.11 36.55
C GLU A 784 10.21 -14.67 35.11
N ASN A 785 11.08 -15.65 34.86
CA ASN A 785 11.28 -16.35 33.59
C ASN A 785 10.76 -17.78 33.69
N ILE A 786 10.63 -18.49 32.56
CA ILE A 786 10.22 -19.90 32.48
C ILE A 786 11.13 -20.76 33.37
N ASN A 787 10.51 -21.49 34.28
CA ASN A 787 11.15 -22.35 35.26
C ASN A 787 10.74 -23.81 35.07
N PHE A 788 11.67 -24.72 35.33
CA PHE A 788 11.38 -26.13 35.46
C PHE A 788 11.74 -26.56 36.89
N ILE A 789 10.75 -26.77 37.75
CA ILE A 789 10.99 -27.09 39.16
C ILE A 789 10.40 -28.45 39.53
N LYS A 790 11.18 -29.33 40.16
CA LYS A 790 10.72 -30.62 40.72
C LYS A 790 10.98 -30.68 42.22
N GLY A 791 9.97 -30.87 43.07
CA GLY A 791 10.10 -31.00 44.53
C GLY A 791 10.69 -32.35 44.97
N MET A 792 10.37 -33.42 44.24
CA MET A 792 10.79 -34.80 44.46
C MET A 792 10.10 -35.47 45.64
N GLY A 793 10.42 -35.15 46.89
CA GLY A 793 9.65 -35.70 48.01
C GLY A 793 9.80 -34.94 49.31
N GLY A 794 8.89 -35.18 50.25
CA GLY A 794 8.69 -34.26 51.37
C GLY A 794 7.56 -33.28 51.04
N ASN A 795 7.21 -32.41 51.99
CA ASN A 795 6.16 -31.40 51.79
C ASN A 795 6.82 -30.09 51.37
N ASP A 796 6.77 -29.76 50.10
CA ASP A 796 7.48 -28.66 49.48
C ASP A 796 6.62 -27.41 49.30
N VAL A 797 7.28 -26.26 49.19
CA VAL A 797 6.67 -25.00 48.76
C VAL A 797 7.36 -24.57 47.47
N ILE A 798 6.65 -24.63 46.36
CA ILE A 798 7.15 -24.31 45.03
C ILE A 798 6.48 -23.02 44.53
N MET A 799 7.26 -22.07 44.02
CA MET A 799 6.75 -20.83 43.43
C MET A 799 7.46 -20.57 42.10
N GLY A 800 6.77 -20.58 40.97
CA GLY A 800 7.31 -20.26 39.65
C GLY A 800 7.58 -18.76 39.50
N ARG A 801 6.53 -17.96 39.68
CA ARG A 801 6.44 -16.47 39.66
C ARG A 801 5.99 -15.91 38.32
N GLY A 802 6.76 -15.99 37.25
CA GLY A 802 6.44 -15.34 35.98
C GLY A 802 6.88 -16.17 34.78
N ALA A 803 6.32 -15.89 33.60
CA ALA A 803 6.38 -16.71 32.39
C ALA A 803 5.78 -18.12 32.54
N ASP A 804 5.82 -18.92 31.46
CA ASP A 804 5.11 -20.20 31.35
C ASP A 804 5.92 -21.35 31.98
N ASP A 805 5.68 -21.62 33.25
CA ASP A 805 6.47 -22.52 34.09
C ASP A 805 6.05 -23.99 33.98
N ARG A 806 6.94 -24.90 34.39
CA ARG A 806 6.64 -26.33 34.59
C ARG A 806 7.07 -26.79 35.97
N LEU A 807 6.10 -27.00 36.86
CA LEU A 807 6.34 -27.22 38.29
C LEU A 807 5.78 -28.58 38.71
N TYR A 808 6.58 -29.39 39.40
CA TYR A 808 6.23 -30.72 39.91
C TYR A 808 6.45 -30.77 41.42
N GLY A 809 5.45 -31.19 42.19
CA GLY A 809 5.54 -31.37 43.64
C GLY A 809 6.35 -32.61 44.01
N GLY A 810 6.07 -33.73 43.34
CA GLY A 810 6.64 -35.02 43.70
C GLY A 810 5.85 -35.70 44.81
N SER A 811 6.53 -36.30 45.79
CA SER A 811 5.90 -37.13 46.81
C SER A 811 5.80 -36.43 48.17
N GLY A 812 4.60 -36.05 48.58
CA GLY A 812 4.33 -35.40 49.86
C GLY A 812 3.14 -34.48 49.75
N ASN A 813 2.96 -33.57 50.70
CA ASN A 813 1.86 -32.62 50.65
C ASN A 813 2.43 -31.24 50.29
N ASP A 814 2.41 -30.91 49.01
CA ASP A 814 3.14 -29.80 48.44
C ASP A 814 2.26 -28.55 48.29
N SER A 815 2.89 -27.39 48.20
CA SER A 815 2.25 -26.10 47.97
C SER A 815 2.87 -25.45 46.75
N ILE A 816 2.23 -25.57 45.60
CA ILE A 816 2.71 -25.08 44.30
C ILE A 816 1.96 -23.80 43.90
N ASN A 817 2.70 -22.79 43.45
CA ASN A 817 2.16 -21.59 42.84
C ASN A 817 2.87 -21.37 41.50
N GLY A 818 2.13 -21.41 40.39
CA GLY A 818 2.61 -21.14 39.04
C GLY A 818 3.12 -19.72 38.92
N GLY A 819 2.21 -18.74 38.99
CA GLY A 819 2.57 -17.34 38.95
C GLY A 819 1.88 -16.63 37.80
N ALA A 820 2.62 -15.87 37.00
CA ALA A 820 2.10 -15.17 35.84
C ALA A 820 2.58 -15.84 34.56
N GLY A 821 1.72 -16.48 33.79
CA GLY A 821 2.10 -17.23 32.59
C GLY A 821 1.13 -18.39 32.36
N HIS A 822 1.38 -19.17 31.31
CA HIS A 822 0.63 -20.39 31.00
C HIS A 822 1.33 -21.61 31.59
N ASP A 823 1.12 -21.84 32.88
CA ASP A 823 1.92 -22.78 33.65
C ASP A 823 1.41 -24.23 33.51
N ARG A 824 2.32 -25.20 33.64
CA ARG A 824 1.99 -26.63 33.77
C ARG A 824 2.38 -27.11 35.15
N LEU A 825 1.39 -27.37 35.99
CA LEU A 825 1.54 -27.65 37.42
C LEU A 825 1.14 -29.08 37.75
N TYR A 826 2.01 -29.82 38.42
CA TYR A 826 1.82 -31.23 38.78
C TYR A 826 2.01 -31.39 40.29
N GLY A 827 0.97 -31.79 41.03
CA GLY A 827 1.11 -32.13 42.46
C GLY A 827 1.78 -33.48 42.69
N ASP A 828 1.57 -34.41 41.76
CA ASP A 828 2.07 -35.77 41.77
C ASP A 828 1.50 -36.65 42.89
N ALA A 829 2.16 -36.86 44.03
CA ALA A 829 1.73 -37.86 45.01
C ALA A 829 1.61 -37.26 46.42
N GLY A 830 0.39 -37.03 46.86
CA GLY A 830 0.04 -36.69 48.23
C GLY A 830 -1.04 -35.61 48.23
N LYS A 831 -1.18 -34.84 49.31
CA LYS A 831 -2.30 -33.88 49.42
C LYS A 831 -1.81 -32.48 49.16
N ASP A 832 -1.90 -32.09 47.90
CA ASP A 832 -1.25 -30.91 47.39
C ASP A 832 -2.16 -29.70 47.39
N ARG A 833 -1.55 -28.53 47.37
CA ARG A 833 -2.20 -27.23 47.20
C ARG A 833 -1.57 -26.55 46.00
N ILE A 834 -2.29 -26.46 44.90
CA ILE A 834 -1.78 -25.95 43.61
C ILE A 834 -2.56 -24.69 43.22
N SER A 835 -1.86 -23.65 42.80
CA SER A 835 -2.41 -22.38 42.33
C SER A 835 -1.77 -21.99 41.00
N GLY A 836 -2.56 -21.84 39.94
CA GLY A 836 -2.14 -21.29 38.65
C GLY A 836 -1.72 -19.83 38.75
N SER A 837 -2.65 -19.00 39.23
CA SER A 837 -2.53 -17.56 39.52
C SER A 837 -2.98 -16.67 38.37
N THR A 838 -2.14 -16.28 37.41
CA THR A 838 -2.59 -15.48 36.26
C THR A 838 -2.07 -16.07 34.97
N GLY A 839 -2.92 -16.19 33.96
CA GLY A 839 -2.61 -16.84 32.69
C GLY A 839 -3.40 -18.14 32.55
N ASP A 840 -3.29 -18.80 31.39
CA ASP A 840 -4.10 -20.00 31.09
C ASP A 840 -3.31 -21.25 31.50
N ASP A 841 -3.59 -21.73 32.72
CA ASP A 841 -2.77 -22.75 33.37
C ASP A 841 -3.30 -24.17 33.15
N THR A 842 -2.41 -25.17 33.13
CA THR A 842 -2.78 -26.60 33.14
C THR A 842 -2.37 -27.25 34.46
N ILE A 843 -3.34 -27.76 35.20
CA ILE A 843 -3.18 -28.22 36.58
C ILE A 843 -3.52 -29.70 36.70
N TYR A 844 -2.54 -30.48 37.15
CA TYR A 844 -2.63 -31.91 37.47
C TYR A 844 -2.52 -32.06 38.99
N GLY A 845 -3.62 -32.44 39.66
CA GLY A 845 -3.60 -32.69 41.11
C GLY A 845 -2.69 -33.85 41.48
N GLY A 846 -2.83 -34.97 40.75
CA GLY A 846 -2.06 -36.17 41.01
C GLY A 846 -2.85 -37.17 41.84
N ALA A 847 -2.16 -37.87 42.75
CA ALA A 847 -2.69 -38.92 43.61
C ALA A 847 -2.98 -38.38 45.02
N SER A 848 -4.12 -38.74 45.58
CA SER A 848 -4.70 -38.34 46.88
C SER A 848 -5.74 -37.23 46.75
N ASN A 849 -5.80 -36.23 47.62
CA ASN A 849 -6.92 -35.29 47.58
C ASN A 849 -6.36 -33.88 47.63
N ASP A 850 -6.40 -33.23 46.47
CA ASP A 850 -5.68 -31.99 46.26
C ASP A 850 -6.59 -30.78 46.37
N THR A 851 -5.99 -29.62 46.52
CA THR A 851 -6.67 -28.33 46.52
C THR A 851 -6.15 -27.50 45.36
N LEU A 852 -6.99 -27.30 44.35
CA LEU A 852 -6.60 -26.70 43.07
C LEU A 852 -7.26 -25.32 42.91
N TYR A 853 -6.48 -24.34 42.46
CA TYR A 853 -6.92 -23.00 42.12
C TYR A 853 -6.38 -22.66 40.73
N GLY A 854 -7.25 -22.31 39.79
CA GLY A 854 -6.83 -21.76 38.49
C GLY A 854 -6.49 -20.28 38.64
N ASN A 855 -7.42 -19.56 39.29
CA ASN A 855 -7.47 -18.12 39.49
C ASN A 855 -7.89 -17.35 38.23
N SER A 856 -6.99 -16.59 37.59
CA SER A 856 -7.35 -15.72 36.46
C SER A 856 -6.77 -16.23 35.15
N GLY A 857 -7.63 -16.63 34.21
CA GLY A 857 -7.22 -17.11 32.89
C GLY A 857 -8.18 -18.18 32.39
N TRP A 858 -7.81 -18.87 31.31
CA TRP A 858 -8.52 -20.01 30.77
C TRP A 858 -7.88 -21.31 31.27
N ASP A 859 -8.19 -21.65 32.51
CA ASP A 859 -7.47 -22.72 33.19
C ASP A 859 -8.00 -24.11 32.84
N THR A 860 -7.10 -25.09 32.81
CA THR A 860 -7.39 -26.49 32.50
C THR A 860 -7.05 -27.37 33.70
N PHE A 861 -8.07 -28.02 34.28
CA PHE A 861 -7.89 -28.99 35.36
C PHE A 861 -7.91 -30.41 34.81
N VAL A 862 -6.80 -31.13 34.96
CA VAL A 862 -6.61 -32.45 34.37
C VAL A 862 -6.80 -33.55 35.41
N PHE A 863 -7.69 -34.49 35.11
CA PHE A 863 -7.95 -35.69 35.89
C PHE A 863 -7.45 -36.91 35.12
N ASN A 864 -6.25 -37.38 35.47
CA ASN A 864 -5.57 -38.51 34.85
C ASN A 864 -5.22 -39.65 35.82
N THR A 865 -5.61 -39.53 37.09
CA THR A 865 -5.28 -40.49 38.13
C THR A 865 -6.46 -41.40 38.48
N ARG A 866 -6.15 -42.59 39.01
CA ARG A 866 -7.14 -43.65 39.25
C ARG A 866 -8.20 -43.24 40.28
N LEU A 867 -9.48 -43.31 39.92
CA LEU A 867 -10.58 -43.03 40.86
C LEU A 867 -10.72 -44.06 42.01
N GLY A 868 -11.40 -43.63 43.08
CA GLY A 868 -11.81 -44.49 44.20
C GLY A 868 -12.68 -45.69 43.77
N THR A 869 -12.76 -46.72 44.62
CA THR A 869 -13.45 -47.98 44.28
C THR A 869 -14.92 -48.03 44.72
N ALA A 870 -15.36 -47.05 45.50
CA ALA A 870 -16.75 -46.90 45.96
C ALA A 870 -17.17 -45.43 45.96
N LYS A 871 -18.49 -45.18 45.99
CA LYS A 871 -19.11 -43.84 45.89
C LYS A 871 -18.41 -42.72 46.65
N THR A 872 -18.04 -42.99 47.89
CA THR A 872 -17.48 -42.03 48.85
C THR A 872 -16.05 -42.39 49.24
N ASP A 873 -15.40 -43.24 48.45
CA ASP A 873 -13.99 -43.61 48.60
C ASP A 873 -13.09 -42.43 48.16
N ARG A 874 -13.16 -41.37 48.95
CA ARG A 874 -12.40 -40.13 48.81
C ARG A 874 -11.00 -40.25 49.40
N ALA A 875 -10.47 -41.45 49.55
CA ALA A 875 -9.16 -41.63 50.17
C ALA A 875 -8.01 -41.49 49.14
N TYR A 876 -8.33 -41.49 47.84
CA TYR A 876 -7.33 -41.72 46.81
C TYR A 876 -7.25 -40.69 45.68
N ASN A 877 -8.34 -39.98 45.29
CA ASN A 877 -8.41 -39.01 44.16
C ASN A 877 -9.73 -38.22 44.21
N PHE A 878 -9.94 -37.44 45.27
CA PHE A 878 -11.09 -36.54 45.40
C PHE A 878 -10.65 -35.10 45.60
N ASP A 879 -10.40 -34.42 44.49
CA ASP A 879 -9.77 -33.10 44.48
C ASP A 879 -10.78 -31.99 44.70
N SER A 880 -10.31 -30.87 45.23
CA SER A 880 -11.10 -29.69 45.50
C SER A 880 -10.67 -28.54 44.60
N VAL A 881 -11.39 -28.31 43.50
CA VAL A 881 -11.20 -27.11 42.65
C VAL A 881 -12.02 -25.96 43.24
N LYS A 882 -11.34 -24.87 43.60
CA LYS A 882 -11.94 -23.85 44.47
C LYS A 882 -12.61 -22.71 43.73
N ASP A 883 -12.11 -22.33 42.56
CA ASP A 883 -12.43 -21.08 41.87
C ASP A 883 -12.86 -21.25 40.40
N PHE A 884 -13.15 -22.47 39.96
CA PHE A 884 -13.56 -22.78 38.59
C PHE A 884 -14.57 -21.78 37.99
N ASN A 885 -14.18 -21.16 36.88
CA ASN A 885 -14.98 -20.22 36.12
C ASN A 885 -15.53 -20.87 34.85
N VAL A 886 -16.85 -21.13 34.84
CA VAL A 886 -17.59 -21.78 33.73
C VAL A 886 -17.53 -21.07 32.36
N THR A 887 -16.92 -19.90 32.28
CA THR A 887 -16.76 -19.16 31.02
C THR A 887 -15.38 -19.37 30.40
N PHE A 888 -14.35 -19.57 31.22
CA PHE A 888 -12.95 -19.58 30.78
C PHE A 888 -12.29 -20.92 31.02
N ASP A 889 -12.65 -21.62 32.09
CA ASP A 889 -11.94 -22.81 32.53
C ASP A 889 -12.53 -24.09 31.93
N SER A 890 -11.72 -25.15 31.89
CA SER A 890 -12.08 -26.46 31.38
C SER A 890 -11.57 -27.61 32.25
N PHE A 891 -12.20 -28.77 32.09
CA PHE A 891 -11.80 -30.04 32.69
C PHE A 891 -11.34 -31.02 31.63
N TRP A 892 -10.14 -31.58 31.78
CA TRP A 892 -9.64 -32.63 30.89
C TRP A 892 -9.63 -33.97 31.59
N LEU A 893 -10.25 -34.96 30.95
CA LEU A 893 -10.52 -36.28 31.52
C LEU A 893 -9.76 -37.34 30.72
N ASP A 894 -8.79 -37.98 31.34
CA ASP A 894 -7.97 -39.00 30.68
C ASP A 894 -8.78 -40.26 30.37
N ASN A 895 -8.79 -40.68 29.10
CA ASN A 895 -9.55 -41.84 28.65
C ASN A 895 -9.09 -43.17 29.29
N ALA A 896 -7.86 -43.26 29.82
CA ALA A 896 -7.39 -44.42 30.57
C ALA A 896 -8.15 -44.59 31.90
N VAL A 897 -8.60 -43.47 32.49
CA VAL A 897 -9.40 -43.41 33.72
C VAL A 897 -10.89 -43.42 33.38
N PHE A 898 -11.32 -42.56 32.46
CA PHE A 898 -12.72 -42.31 32.12
C PHE A 898 -13.13 -43.04 30.82
N LYS A 899 -12.91 -44.36 30.78
CA LYS A 899 -12.96 -45.25 29.59
C LYS A 899 -14.22 -45.21 28.71
N LYS A 900 -15.30 -44.55 29.13
CA LYS A 900 -16.57 -44.46 28.40
C LYS A 900 -16.85 -43.09 27.78
N LEU A 901 -16.00 -42.09 28.02
CA LEU A 901 -16.25 -40.73 27.56
C LEU A 901 -15.79 -40.44 26.13
N GLY A 902 -15.01 -41.34 25.52
CA GLY A 902 -14.48 -41.20 24.16
C GLY A 902 -12.98 -41.46 24.12
N SER A 903 -12.34 -41.06 23.01
CA SER A 903 -10.89 -41.10 22.82
C SER A 903 -10.40 -39.74 22.33
N GLY A 904 -9.51 -39.12 23.09
CA GLY A 904 -8.75 -37.94 22.68
C GLY A 904 -7.27 -38.17 22.95
N ILE A 905 -6.46 -37.13 22.73
CA ILE A 905 -5.05 -37.05 23.15
C ILE A 905 -4.82 -35.67 23.75
N SER A 906 -3.83 -35.50 24.63
CA SER A 906 -3.57 -34.22 25.30
C SER A 906 -3.26 -33.06 24.35
N SER A 907 -2.70 -33.33 23.16
CA SER A 907 -2.46 -32.31 22.12
C SER A 907 -3.72 -31.98 21.30
N ASN A 908 -4.77 -32.80 21.37
CA ASN A 908 -6.05 -32.58 20.69
C ASN A 908 -7.20 -33.12 21.55
N PRO A 909 -7.51 -32.43 22.66
CA PRO A 909 -8.56 -32.81 23.60
C PRO A 909 -9.92 -32.84 22.87
N LYS A 910 -10.64 -33.95 22.95
CA LYS A 910 -11.96 -34.07 22.31
C LYS A 910 -13.05 -33.56 23.24
N GLN A 911 -13.84 -32.59 22.79
CA GLN A 911 -15.00 -32.11 23.53
C GLN A 911 -15.92 -33.28 23.92
N LEU A 912 -16.34 -33.32 25.20
CA LEU A 912 -17.25 -34.34 25.70
C LEU A 912 -18.57 -34.36 24.91
N ASN A 913 -19.08 -35.55 24.60
CA ASN A 913 -20.41 -35.67 24.01
C ASN A 913 -21.48 -35.20 25.03
N LYS A 914 -22.40 -34.34 24.59
CA LYS A 914 -23.51 -33.83 25.42
C LYS A 914 -24.34 -34.92 26.10
N GLU A 915 -24.45 -36.11 25.49
CA GLU A 915 -25.20 -37.24 26.02
C GLU A 915 -24.52 -37.86 27.24
N PHE A 916 -23.23 -37.58 27.44
CA PHE A 916 -22.43 -38.12 28.55
C PHE A 916 -22.49 -37.28 29.82
N PHE A 917 -23.17 -36.13 29.82
CA PHE A 917 -23.18 -35.20 30.94
C PHE A 917 -24.59 -34.92 31.48
N VAL A 918 -24.75 -35.02 32.80
CA VAL A 918 -25.98 -34.70 33.52
C VAL A 918 -25.74 -33.85 34.75
N THR A 919 -26.67 -32.92 35.04
CA THR A 919 -26.76 -32.26 36.35
C THR A 919 -27.78 -32.95 37.23
N GLY A 920 -27.39 -33.37 38.45
CA GLY A 920 -28.25 -34.16 39.32
C GLY A 920 -27.51 -34.86 40.46
N THR A 921 -28.16 -35.81 41.12
CA THR A 921 -27.55 -36.64 42.18
C THR A 921 -27.18 -38.05 41.72
N LYS A 922 -27.53 -38.41 40.48
CA LYS A 922 -27.27 -39.69 39.82
C LYS A 922 -27.54 -39.57 38.31
N ALA A 923 -27.05 -40.53 37.52
CA ALA A 923 -27.41 -40.72 36.12
C ALA A 923 -28.92 -40.99 35.93
N ARG A 924 -29.46 -40.63 34.77
CA ARG A 924 -30.90 -40.78 34.43
C ARG A 924 -31.12 -41.75 33.28
N GLU A 925 -30.21 -41.80 32.32
CA GLU A 925 -30.29 -42.63 31.11
C GLU A 925 -28.92 -43.28 30.85
N LYS A 926 -28.88 -44.42 30.15
CA LYS A 926 -27.73 -45.33 30.01
C LYS A 926 -26.39 -44.74 29.53
N ASP A 927 -26.38 -43.48 29.12
CA ASP A 927 -25.22 -42.79 28.59
C ASP A 927 -24.78 -41.61 29.49
N ASP A 928 -25.46 -41.33 30.61
CA ASP A 928 -25.10 -40.27 31.57
C ASP A 928 -23.87 -40.66 32.42
N TYR A 929 -22.67 -40.67 31.83
CA TYR A 929 -21.43 -41.11 32.51
C TYR A 929 -20.85 -40.07 33.50
N LEU A 930 -21.04 -38.77 33.27
CA LEU A 930 -20.50 -37.68 34.08
C LEU A 930 -21.64 -36.89 34.76
N ILE A 931 -21.61 -36.83 36.09
CA ILE A 931 -22.70 -36.29 36.91
C ILE A 931 -22.21 -35.10 37.73
N TYR A 932 -22.87 -33.95 37.62
CA TYR A 932 -22.62 -32.77 38.46
C TYR A 932 -23.77 -32.47 39.43
N ASN A 933 -23.52 -32.57 40.73
CA ASN A 933 -24.47 -32.19 41.76
C ASN A 933 -24.30 -30.72 42.17
N LYS A 934 -25.03 -29.82 41.49
CA LYS A 934 -24.95 -28.37 41.76
C LYS A 934 -25.22 -27.94 43.22
N LYS A 935 -25.96 -28.73 44.01
CA LYS A 935 -26.25 -28.39 45.42
C LYS A 935 -25.04 -28.62 46.33
N THR A 936 -24.25 -29.64 46.02
CA THR A 936 -23.07 -30.00 46.79
C THR A 936 -21.78 -29.50 46.14
N GLY A 937 -21.78 -29.28 44.82
CA GLY A 937 -20.60 -28.96 44.01
C GLY A 937 -19.83 -30.20 43.55
N VAL A 938 -20.35 -31.42 43.77
CA VAL A 938 -19.60 -32.65 43.53
C VAL A 938 -19.73 -33.11 42.07
N LEU A 939 -18.60 -33.48 41.46
CA LEU A 939 -18.52 -34.25 40.21
C LEU A 939 -18.35 -35.74 40.50
N SER A 940 -19.04 -36.58 39.74
CA SER A 940 -18.99 -38.03 39.87
C SER A 940 -18.99 -38.72 38.52
N TYR A 941 -18.31 -39.86 38.44
CA TYR A 941 -18.25 -40.70 37.26
C TYR A 941 -19.03 -42.01 37.47
N ASP A 942 -20.03 -42.25 36.65
CA ASP A 942 -20.80 -43.49 36.61
C ASP A 942 -20.35 -44.33 35.41
N ALA A 943 -19.46 -45.29 35.64
CA ALA A 943 -18.86 -46.09 34.57
C ALA A 943 -19.88 -46.94 33.77
N ASP A 944 -21.08 -47.21 34.31
CA ASP A 944 -22.14 -47.91 33.57
C ASP A 944 -23.17 -46.98 32.94
N GLY A 945 -23.08 -45.68 33.23
CA GLY A 945 -23.91 -44.61 32.71
C GLY A 945 -25.39 -44.69 33.10
N SER A 946 -25.86 -45.73 33.78
CA SER A 946 -27.29 -46.02 33.95
C SER A 946 -27.87 -45.64 35.31
N GLY A 947 -27.03 -45.26 36.27
CA GLY A 947 -27.40 -44.98 37.66
C GLY A 947 -27.80 -46.24 38.44
N SER A 948 -27.53 -47.43 37.89
CA SER A 948 -27.79 -48.72 38.54
C SER A 948 -26.70 -49.11 39.54
N LYS A 949 -25.48 -48.57 39.34
CA LYS A 949 -24.38 -48.60 40.30
C LYS A 949 -24.14 -47.21 40.88
N GLU A 950 -23.45 -47.18 42.01
CA GLU A 950 -23.08 -45.92 42.65
C GLU A 950 -21.92 -45.26 41.88
N ALA A 951 -22.13 -44.03 41.43
CA ALA A 951 -21.11 -43.21 40.77
C ALA A 951 -19.97 -42.85 41.74
N VAL A 952 -18.73 -42.86 41.24
CA VAL A 952 -17.55 -42.53 42.04
C VAL A 952 -17.34 -41.02 42.04
N GLU A 953 -17.32 -40.41 43.22
CA GLU A 953 -17.00 -38.99 43.39
C GLU A 953 -15.51 -38.74 43.17
N PHE A 954 -15.15 -37.77 42.33
CA PHE A 954 -13.73 -37.49 42.00
C PHE A 954 -13.32 -36.01 42.13
N ALA A 955 -14.27 -35.07 42.14
CA ALA A 955 -13.96 -33.67 42.38
C ALA A 955 -15.05 -32.92 43.16
N GLN A 956 -14.63 -31.92 43.92
CA GLN A 956 -15.45 -31.00 44.69
C GLN A 956 -15.23 -29.56 44.21
N LEU A 957 -16.27 -28.99 43.64
CA LEU A 957 -16.30 -27.61 43.15
C LEU A 957 -17.08 -26.69 44.09
N SER A 958 -17.05 -25.40 43.77
CA SER A 958 -18.00 -24.43 44.32
C SER A 958 -19.46 -24.81 43.98
N LYS A 959 -20.37 -24.52 44.90
CA LYS A 959 -21.80 -24.86 44.75
C LYS A 959 -22.46 -23.94 43.72
N ASN A 960 -23.46 -24.47 43.03
CA ASN A 960 -24.32 -23.75 42.07
C ASN A 960 -23.62 -23.23 40.79
N LEU A 961 -22.47 -23.78 40.40
CA LEU A 961 -21.89 -23.49 39.08
C LEU A 961 -22.83 -23.96 37.97
N LYS A 962 -22.82 -23.26 36.83
CA LYS A 962 -23.66 -23.58 35.67
C LYS A 962 -22.91 -24.45 34.65
N LEU A 963 -22.39 -25.59 35.11
CA LEU A 963 -21.62 -26.49 34.26
C LEU A 963 -22.45 -27.12 33.15
N ALA A 964 -21.81 -27.31 32.00
CA ALA A 964 -22.31 -27.97 30.80
C ALA A 964 -21.25 -28.92 30.23
N TYR A 965 -21.66 -29.79 29.29
CA TYR A 965 -20.75 -30.75 28.65
C TYR A 965 -19.55 -30.07 27.94
N LYS A 966 -19.73 -28.82 27.50
CA LYS A 966 -18.70 -28.02 26.83
C LYS A 966 -17.52 -27.65 27.75
N ASP A 967 -17.70 -27.76 29.05
CA ASP A 967 -16.66 -27.47 30.03
C ASP A 967 -15.73 -28.68 30.25
N PHE A 968 -15.98 -29.80 29.54
CA PHE A 968 -15.25 -31.06 29.68
C PHE A 968 -14.69 -31.54 28.34
N PHE A 969 -13.44 -31.98 28.36
CA PHE A 969 -12.75 -32.60 27.24
C PHE A 969 -12.16 -33.94 27.66
N VAL A 970 -11.99 -34.83 26.69
CA VAL A 970 -11.40 -36.15 26.86
C VAL A 970 -10.03 -36.14 26.20
N ILE A 971 -9.02 -36.58 26.94
CA ILE A 971 -7.63 -36.70 26.48
C ILE A 971 -7.14 -38.14 26.49
#